data_AF-A0A4Q7QC51-F1
#
_entry.id   AF-A0A4Q7QC51-F1
#
_cell.length_a   1.000
_cell.length_b   1.000
_cell.length_c   1.000
_cell.angle_alpha   90.00
_cell.angle_beta   90.00
_cell.angle_gamma   90.00
#
_symmetry.space_group_name_H-M   'P 1'
#
loop_
_entity.id
_entity.type
_entity.pdbx_description
1 polymer ?
#
loop_
_entity_poly.entity_id
_entity_poly.type
_entity_poly.pdbx_seq_one_letter_code
_entity_poly.pdbx_strand_id
1 'polypeptide(L)'
;MATTYKIHPAIGIARVGNSPDEFFVGPEHLGERPEPPGGFKDAQCRVKRQAARFRIFAHHDDGSVEELDDASAEISWTVHLVNAKAAHPNRGNSEPIGQLTIDPGARTLTGPDQRELFDTGTIDFSGEPSVTVPLGEIRSDDDNHLLVLGGHGAAASPAGNVIGSFWGNAGWYDDVSDGPVTATITLRSDNSTPPVEGAWAIVAPPKFAPHQDSVTTLYDRVLQHMIDLGLVPAPTTTSYTNDVYPILQRARDMRWVEGIFGAHSWPDPVTSQPLVDAIFARLRPPGDMPRLNGGDSALTPTQYAHMQRWQAGNYTADWTGVPAPQTDLTPDGMDRAALEACVGGAFFPGIEAGGLSAGDRPIIETSYAGAFRITSTAGTISQAMALPWHADFKACGDNWWPVPRPNDVIAQDTGSQARWDRDVASMDDMVTLWHTLGFVVEQGAEHVEVEHCDESSITLLTPELRFIDVPQGPMGMVREAALAISFEVLSPGSAVTLDYAPGGAPAHPQLVAATTSVTVGPTAPNGVATARLWVVYRTGVAPSSIPPQVLTVREAASGQTWDVTVTGNTVARKTAATALVLDRSGSMSEDRGDGQSKHVALQQAANIFVDLMLEGDGVGIVRYNEDAQPLQSVLELGAGGLSDVNRNATHDTINGTGLDPQGATSIGDGIFEGRALLDAAPPYDVKSLVVLTDGIENSPRAISDVAAQINERTYAVGLGQPQNISVPALQTISGNNGGYLLVTGAITTDNRFLLQKYFLQVLAGISNAEVVLDPDGELSVGAVHRIPFQLSDGDSGVDVVLLTPRPEAVDFRLQTPNGLLIEPWRAQAEPAMRYVTGDGVAYYRITLPVQLRPGRFDQAGTWHALLTIGRPHTGRTPDDSDGVDLSILRGRANQPVRSAPPARRPFEFERAFEVANEPAGGEQPGRRGLPYSLVVHSYSNVSLRSSADQRSFEPGAQVTINATLTQSGVPVDGDPSVWADVTRPDGSLATLVLDQVAAGEFAASFGTTLPGVYRIRVRARGRTRVGRPFTRERTLTAAVWRGGDTPSVPPVSDSFCEWLSCLFKDGVIDEKLIERLRRLGFDLDALRKCLRGCGC
;
A
#
# COMPACT_ATOMS: atom_id res chain seq x y z
N MET A 1 50.16 -6.22 -35.34
CA MET A 1 48.85 -6.35 -36.00
C MET A 1 47.86 -5.91 -34.94
N ALA A 2 47.21 -4.77 -35.16
CA ALA A 2 46.40 -4.14 -34.13
C ALA A 2 44.93 -4.43 -34.43
N THR A 3 44.42 -5.54 -33.88
CA THR A 3 42.98 -5.81 -33.90
C THR A 3 42.27 -4.80 -33.01
N THR A 4 41.19 -4.18 -33.51
CA THR A 4 40.31 -3.32 -32.69
C THR A 4 39.00 -4.05 -32.44
N TYR A 5 38.46 -3.94 -31.23
CA TYR A 5 37.21 -4.61 -30.84
C TYR A 5 36.12 -3.58 -30.67
N LYS A 6 34.95 -3.79 -31.28
CA LYS A 6 33.87 -2.80 -31.32
C LYS A 6 32.51 -3.44 -31.11
N ILE A 7 31.65 -2.79 -30.34
CA ILE A 7 30.27 -3.24 -30.10
C ILE A 7 29.38 -2.81 -31.28
N HIS A 8 28.57 -3.68 -31.88
CA HIS A 8 27.61 -3.31 -32.92
C HIS A 8 26.18 -3.77 -32.56
N PRO A 9 25.12 -2.99 -32.84
CA PRO A 9 25.18 -1.69 -33.51
C PRO A 9 25.85 -0.60 -32.64
N ALA A 10 26.50 0.39 -33.26
CA ALA A 10 27.11 1.52 -32.58
C ALA A 10 26.07 2.38 -31.84
N ILE A 11 24.84 2.44 -32.37
CA ILE A 11 23.65 3.02 -31.75
C ILE A 11 22.51 2.01 -31.90
N GLY A 12 22.16 1.31 -30.83
CA GLY A 12 21.05 0.34 -30.81
C GLY A 12 19.72 0.98 -30.42
N ILE A 13 18.64 0.49 -31.03
CA ILE A 13 17.28 1.02 -30.84
C ILE A 13 16.38 -0.03 -30.18
N ALA A 14 16.09 0.18 -28.90
CA ALA A 14 15.07 -0.55 -28.17
C ALA A 14 13.76 0.26 -28.18
N ARG A 15 12.62 -0.42 -28.02
CA ARG A 15 11.31 0.27 -27.94
C ARG A 15 10.48 -0.24 -26.78
N VAL A 16 9.79 0.70 -26.13
CA VAL A 16 8.89 0.41 -25.02
C VAL A 16 7.69 -0.44 -25.47
N GLY A 17 7.12 -1.20 -24.53
CA GLY A 17 6.02 -2.14 -24.77
C GLY A 17 5.43 -2.59 -23.44
N ASN A 18 4.09 -2.58 -23.29
CA ASN A 18 3.44 -2.90 -22.01
C ASN A 18 3.28 -4.41 -21.75
N SER A 19 3.78 -5.29 -22.62
CA SER A 19 3.86 -6.73 -22.32
C SER A 19 4.95 -7.00 -21.26
N PRO A 20 4.61 -7.67 -20.14
CA PRO A 20 5.54 -7.86 -19.02
C PRO A 20 6.68 -8.80 -19.38
N ASP A 21 6.43 -9.80 -20.23
CA ASP A 21 7.38 -10.90 -20.47
C ASP A 21 7.70 -11.12 -21.96
N GLU A 22 6.80 -10.74 -22.88
CA GLU A 22 7.02 -10.97 -24.32
C GLU A 22 7.75 -9.80 -25.00
N PHE A 23 8.71 -10.13 -25.85
CA PHE A 23 9.50 -9.20 -26.64
C PHE A 23 9.96 -9.83 -27.94
N PHE A 24 10.50 -9.02 -28.84
CA PHE A 24 11.18 -9.45 -30.06
C PHE A 24 12.44 -8.62 -30.28
N VAL A 25 13.36 -9.09 -31.11
CA VAL A 25 14.57 -8.34 -31.46
C VAL A 25 14.31 -7.45 -32.67
N GLY A 26 14.80 -6.21 -32.62
CA GLY A 26 14.72 -5.29 -33.75
C GLY A 26 15.57 -5.73 -34.96
N PRO A 27 15.47 -5.01 -36.10
CA PRO A 27 16.24 -5.34 -37.31
C PRO A 27 17.75 -5.40 -37.06
N GLU A 28 18.38 -6.50 -37.48
CA GLU A 28 19.83 -6.71 -37.47
C GLU A 28 20.40 -6.71 -38.91
N HIS A 29 19.56 -6.96 -39.91
CA HIS A 29 19.94 -7.00 -41.33
C HIS A 29 19.33 -5.86 -42.15
N LEU A 30 20.03 -5.43 -43.20
CA LEU A 30 19.50 -4.44 -44.14
C LEU A 30 18.30 -5.00 -44.90
N GLY A 31 17.21 -4.23 -44.91
CA GLY A 31 15.94 -4.61 -45.53
C GLY A 31 15.09 -5.58 -44.70
N GLU A 32 15.52 -5.96 -43.50
CA GLU A 32 14.75 -6.82 -42.60
C GLU A 32 13.46 -6.13 -42.15
N ARG A 33 12.35 -6.89 -42.18
CA ARG A 33 11.04 -6.47 -41.70
C ARG A 33 10.70 -7.35 -40.49
N PRO A 34 10.56 -6.79 -39.28
CA PRO A 34 10.28 -7.59 -38.09
C PRO A 34 8.94 -8.32 -38.22
N GLU A 35 8.92 -9.64 -38.03
CA GLU A 35 7.70 -10.46 -37.98
C GLU A 35 7.71 -11.30 -36.70
N PRO A 36 7.44 -10.70 -35.52
CA PRO A 36 7.50 -11.42 -34.25
C PRO A 36 6.50 -12.59 -34.21
N PRO A 37 6.89 -13.75 -33.63
CA PRO A 37 5.98 -14.87 -33.44
C PRO A 37 4.73 -14.43 -32.66
N GLY A 38 3.55 -14.72 -33.21
CA GLY A 38 2.27 -14.37 -32.60
C GLY A 38 1.87 -12.90 -32.75
N GLY A 39 2.61 -12.09 -33.51
CA GLY A 39 2.30 -10.67 -33.73
C GLY A 39 3.05 -9.72 -32.79
N PHE A 40 2.78 -8.43 -32.94
CA PHE A 40 3.41 -7.35 -32.17
C PHE A 40 2.77 -7.16 -30.79
N LYS A 41 1.64 -7.83 -30.52
CA LYS A 41 1.00 -7.85 -29.20
C LYS A 41 0.94 -9.24 -28.61
N ASP A 42 0.88 -9.32 -27.29
CA ASP A 42 0.61 -10.57 -26.60
C ASP A 42 -0.89 -10.93 -26.59
N ALA A 43 -1.22 -12.09 -26.04
CA ALA A 43 -2.59 -12.60 -25.98
C ALA A 43 -3.55 -11.72 -25.16
N GLN A 44 -3.06 -10.75 -24.38
CA GLN A 44 -3.84 -9.78 -23.63
C GLN A 44 -3.88 -8.41 -24.31
N CYS A 45 -3.46 -8.32 -25.57
CA CYS A 45 -3.44 -7.10 -26.36
C CYS A 45 -2.48 -6.02 -25.80
N ARG A 46 -1.37 -6.46 -25.19
CA ARG A 46 -0.27 -5.58 -24.76
C ARG A 46 0.86 -5.63 -25.79
N VAL A 47 1.43 -4.48 -26.11
CA VAL A 47 2.53 -4.33 -27.07
C VAL A 47 3.80 -5.02 -26.56
N LYS A 48 4.37 -5.92 -27.36
CA LYS A 48 5.66 -6.55 -27.09
C LYS A 48 6.77 -5.52 -27.16
N ARG A 49 7.74 -5.61 -26.25
CA ARG A 49 8.93 -4.75 -26.28
C ARG A 49 9.82 -5.11 -27.48
N GLN A 50 10.47 -4.11 -28.07
CA GLN A 50 11.53 -4.35 -29.06
C GLN A 50 12.89 -4.26 -28.35
N ALA A 51 13.65 -5.35 -28.37
CA ALA A 51 15.01 -5.41 -27.85
C ALA A 51 16.03 -4.94 -28.90
N ALA A 52 17.04 -4.18 -28.47
CA ALA A 52 18.26 -3.97 -29.25
C ALA A 52 19.28 -5.05 -28.87
N ARG A 53 19.74 -5.84 -29.85
CA ARG A 53 20.80 -6.84 -29.63
C ARG A 53 22.16 -6.28 -30.03
N PHE A 54 23.14 -6.43 -29.14
CA PHE A 54 24.50 -5.96 -29.30
C PHE A 54 25.49 -7.13 -29.32
N ARG A 55 26.47 -7.04 -30.21
CA ARG A 55 27.52 -8.03 -30.48
C ARG A 55 28.88 -7.36 -30.46
N ILE A 56 29.95 -8.11 -30.22
CA ILE A 56 31.33 -7.59 -30.29
C ILE A 56 31.98 -8.13 -31.56
N PHE A 57 32.62 -7.27 -32.34
CA PHE A 57 33.39 -7.68 -33.52
C PHE A 57 34.85 -7.27 -33.39
N ALA A 58 35.76 -8.19 -33.73
CA ALA A 58 37.16 -7.91 -34.02
C ALA A 58 37.29 -7.39 -35.45
N HIS A 59 37.98 -6.25 -35.60
CA HIS A 59 38.33 -5.63 -36.88
C HIS A 59 39.83 -5.77 -37.11
N HIS A 60 40.23 -6.44 -38.19
CA HIS A 60 41.62 -6.74 -38.51
C HIS A 60 42.21 -5.77 -39.54
N ASP A 61 43.54 -5.63 -39.55
CA ASP A 61 44.28 -4.74 -40.45
C ASP A 61 44.09 -5.09 -41.96
N ASP A 62 43.70 -6.34 -42.27
CA ASP A 62 43.42 -6.80 -43.63
C ASP A 62 41.98 -6.53 -44.09
N GLY A 63 41.16 -5.92 -43.23
CA GLY A 63 39.77 -5.59 -43.47
C GLY A 63 38.78 -6.72 -43.18
N SER A 64 39.24 -7.88 -42.71
CA SER A 64 38.33 -8.93 -42.23
C SER A 64 37.73 -8.56 -40.87
N VAL A 65 36.51 -9.07 -40.62
CA VAL A 65 35.79 -8.91 -39.36
C VAL A 65 35.36 -10.28 -38.84
N GLU A 66 35.48 -10.47 -37.53
CA GLU A 66 35.11 -11.70 -36.83
C GLU A 66 34.25 -11.34 -35.61
N GLU A 67 33.13 -12.04 -35.43
CA GLU A 67 32.28 -11.90 -34.24
C GLU A 67 32.92 -12.59 -33.03
N LEU A 68 32.82 -11.97 -31.86
CA LEU A 68 33.20 -12.54 -30.58
C LEU A 68 31.94 -12.96 -29.81
N ASP A 69 31.88 -14.24 -29.50
CA ASP A 69 30.89 -14.91 -28.66
C ASP A 69 31.50 -15.46 -27.35
N ASP A 70 30.68 -16.10 -26.51
CA ASP A 70 31.16 -16.71 -25.25
C ASP A 70 32.20 -17.83 -25.47
N ALA A 71 32.21 -18.47 -26.64
CA ALA A 71 33.15 -19.52 -26.99
C ALA A 71 34.56 -18.98 -27.28
N SER A 72 34.65 -17.75 -27.80
CA SER A 72 35.90 -17.09 -28.16
C SER A 72 36.46 -16.18 -27.05
N ALA A 73 35.60 -15.59 -26.22
CA ALA A 73 35.99 -14.70 -25.13
C ALA A 73 35.06 -14.81 -23.92
N GLU A 74 35.58 -14.51 -22.72
CA GLU A 74 34.72 -14.16 -21.58
C GLU A 74 34.25 -12.72 -21.76
N ILE A 75 32.95 -12.50 -21.85
CA ILE A 75 32.36 -11.18 -22.12
C ILE A 75 31.56 -10.72 -20.90
N SER A 76 31.86 -9.50 -20.45
CA SER A 76 31.08 -8.79 -19.44
C SER A 76 30.54 -7.49 -20.03
N TRP A 77 29.22 -7.34 -20.02
CA TRP A 77 28.48 -6.20 -20.56
C TRP A 77 28.09 -5.24 -19.45
N THR A 78 28.17 -3.93 -19.69
CA THR A 78 27.66 -2.91 -18.76
C THR A 78 26.84 -1.88 -19.51
N VAL A 79 25.63 -1.61 -19.02
CA VAL A 79 24.68 -0.65 -19.61
C VAL A 79 24.23 0.34 -18.53
N HIS A 80 24.13 1.62 -18.87
CA HIS A 80 23.63 2.67 -17.97
C HIS A 80 22.52 3.47 -18.65
N LEU A 81 21.26 3.09 -18.43
CA LEU A 81 20.11 3.81 -18.97
C LEU A 81 19.65 4.91 -18.00
N VAL A 82 19.38 6.11 -18.53
CA VAL A 82 18.90 7.27 -17.76
C VAL A 82 17.79 7.98 -18.54
N ASN A 83 16.79 8.51 -17.83
CA ASN A 83 15.84 9.48 -18.39
C ASN A 83 16.06 10.85 -17.73
N ALA A 84 16.46 11.83 -18.55
CA ALA A 84 16.70 13.20 -18.08
C ALA A 84 15.70 14.22 -18.66
N LYS A 85 14.56 13.77 -19.20
CA LYS A 85 13.59 14.65 -19.88
C LYS A 85 12.98 15.69 -18.97
N ALA A 86 12.58 15.31 -17.75
CA ALA A 86 11.98 16.23 -16.79
C ALA A 86 12.98 17.29 -16.29
N ALA A 87 14.27 16.97 -16.32
CA ALA A 87 15.36 17.87 -15.97
C ALA A 87 15.73 18.87 -17.09
N HIS A 88 15.13 18.77 -18.28
CA HIS A 88 15.42 19.71 -19.36
C HIS A 88 15.03 21.15 -18.96
N PRO A 89 15.87 22.18 -19.20
CA PRO A 89 15.68 23.53 -18.64
C PRO A 89 14.35 24.21 -18.99
N ASN A 90 13.80 23.91 -20.18
CA ASN A 90 12.56 24.52 -20.67
C ASN A 90 11.29 23.72 -20.31
N ARG A 91 11.34 22.77 -19.36
CA ARG A 91 10.18 21.97 -18.93
C ARG A 91 9.27 22.69 -17.93
N GLY A 92 9.73 23.77 -17.33
CA GLY A 92 8.97 24.53 -16.32
C GLY A 92 8.99 23.91 -14.92
N ASN A 93 9.83 22.90 -14.67
CA ASN A 93 10.11 22.39 -13.34
C ASN A 93 11.11 23.31 -12.61
N SER A 94 11.00 23.41 -11.29
CA SER A 94 11.83 24.30 -10.46
C SER A 94 12.77 23.54 -9.52
N GLU A 95 12.60 22.23 -9.46
CA GLU A 95 13.35 21.28 -8.67
C GLU A 95 14.80 21.13 -9.16
N PRO A 96 15.75 20.73 -8.29
CA PRO A 96 17.09 20.36 -8.70
C PRO A 96 17.10 19.26 -9.77
N ILE A 97 18.02 19.35 -10.75
CA ILE A 97 18.18 18.37 -11.85
C ILE A 97 18.24 16.91 -11.37
N GLY A 98 18.94 16.66 -10.25
CA GLY A 98 19.09 15.31 -9.69
C GLY A 98 17.79 14.69 -9.18
N GLN A 99 16.79 15.50 -8.83
CA GLN A 99 15.44 15.05 -8.47
C GLN A 99 14.56 14.78 -9.69
N LEU A 100 14.88 15.42 -10.83
CA LEU A 100 14.14 15.34 -12.09
C LEU A 100 14.78 14.36 -13.09
N THR A 101 15.80 13.62 -12.67
CA THR A 101 16.53 12.66 -13.52
C THR A 101 16.31 11.25 -12.95
N ILE A 102 15.71 10.38 -13.75
CA ILE A 102 15.51 8.98 -13.37
C ILE A 102 16.81 8.25 -13.72
N ASP A 103 17.60 7.95 -12.69
CA ASP A 103 18.86 7.21 -12.81
C ASP A 103 18.86 6.00 -11.87
N PRO A 104 18.61 4.78 -12.38
CA PRO A 104 18.71 3.53 -11.62
C PRO A 104 20.17 3.06 -11.42
N GLY A 105 21.16 3.73 -12.00
CA GLY A 105 22.55 3.30 -12.06
C GLY A 105 22.81 2.23 -13.13
N ALA A 106 24.10 1.96 -13.39
CA ALA A 106 24.51 0.95 -14.35
C ALA A 106 24.14 -0.49 -13.91
N ARG A 107 23.96 -1.38 -14.89
CA ARG A 107 23.79 -2.83 -14.71
C ARG A 107 24.83 -3.59 -15.51
N THR A 108 25.27 -4.72 -14.96
CA THR A 108 26.36 -5.52 -15.54
C THR A 108 25.96 -6.99 -15.63
N LEU A 109 26.19 -7.60 -16.78
CA LEU A 109 26.07 -9.05 -17.01
C LEU A 109 27.47 -9.63 -17.23
N THR A 110 27.79 -10.75 -16.61
CA THR A 110 29.14 -11.33 -16.63
C THR A 110 29.20 -12.68 -17.35
N GLY A 111 28.17 -13.05 -18.10
CA GLY A 111 28.07 -14.33 -18.81
C GLY A 111 26.72 -14.51 -19.49
N PRO A 112 26.52 -15.63 -20.22
CA PRO A 112 25.28 -15.95 -20.91
C PRO A 112 24.12 -16.22 -19.93
N ASP A 113 22.89 -16.17 -20.44
CA ASP A 113 21.64 -16.46 -19.70
C ASP A 113 21.42 -15.62 -18.43
N GLN A 114 21.94 -14.40 -18.38
CA GLN A 114 21.77 -13.50 -17.25
C GLN A 114 20.71 -12.42 -17.55
N ARG A 115 20.16 -11.85 -16.48
CA ARG A 115 19.17 -10.76 -16.55
C ARG A 115 19.36 -9.81 -15.38
N GLU A 116 19.32 -8.51 -15.66
CA GLU A 116 19.36 -7.44 -14.67
C GLU A 116 18.31 -6.36 -14.97
N LEU A 117 17.69 -5.81 -13.92
CA LEU A 117 16.58 -4.85 -14.03
C LEU A 117 17.01 -3.42 -13.68
N PHE A 118 16.53 -2.44 -14.43
CA PHE A 118 16.67 -1.02 -14.12
C PHE A 118 15.46 -0.50 -13.31
N ASP A 119 15.20 -1.09 -12.15
CA ASP A 119 13.98 -0.93 -11.34
C ASP A 119 14.11 0.01 -10.12
N THR A 120 15.28 0.62 -9.92
CA THR A 120 15.60 1.45 -8.75
C THR A 120 15.60 2.96 -9.00
N GLY A 121 15.35 3.41 -10.23
CA GLY A 121 15.33 4.82 -10.60
C GLY A 121 14.17 5.54 -9.93
N THR A 122 14.38 6.77 -9.44
CA THR A 122 13.34 7.56 -8.77
C THR A 122 13.24 8.95 -9.38
N ILE A 123 12.07 9.58 -9.23
CA ILE A 123 11.81 10.97 -9.59
C ILE A 123 11.00 11.65 -8.49
N ASP A 124 11.37 12.89 -8.18
CA ASP A 124 10.76 13.70 -7.13
C ASP A 124 10.23 15.02 -7.69
N PHE A 125 8.97 15.32 -7.40
CA PHE A 125 8.35 16.62 -7.67
C PHE A 125 7.95 17.29 -6.35
N SER A 126 8.05 18.63 -6.30
CA SER A 126 7.80 19.37 -5.06
C SER A 126 6.39 19.14 -4.52
N GLY A 127 6.29 18.64 -3.29
CA GLY A 127 5.01 18.42 -2.61
C GLY A 127 4.35 17.07 -2.90
N GLU A 128 4.94 16.25 -3.78
CA GLU A 128 4.44 14.92 -4.13
C GLU A 128 5.34 13.82 -3.55
N PRO A 129 4.79 12.61 -3.30
CA PRO A 129 5.61 11.45 -2.96
C PRO A 129 6.60 11.10 -4.08
N SER A 130 7.80 10.65 -3.70
CA SER A 130 8.80 10.09 -4.63
C SER A 130 8.21 8.91 -5.40
N VAL A 131 8.49 8.84 -6.70
CA VAL A 131 8.01 7.77 -7.57
C VAL A 131 9.17 6.96 -8.12
N THR A 132 9.11 5.64 -7.96
CA THR A 132 10.04 4.69 -8.60
C THR A 132 9.59 4.43 -10.04
N VAL A 133 10.51 4.60 -10.99
CA VAL A 133 10.24 4.46 -12.43
C VAL A 133 11.23 3.47 -13.05
N PRO A 134 10.78 2.24 -13.37
CA PRO A 134 11.61 1.26 -14.07
C PRO A 134 11.92 1.69 -15.50
N LEU A 135 13.19 1.66 -15.91
CA LEU A 135 13.62 2.06 -17.27
C LEU A 135 13.82 0.88 -18.24
N GLY A 136 13.60 -0.35 -17.77
CA GLY A 136 13.73 -1.56 -18.58
C GLY A 136 14.64 -2.61 -17.95
N GLU A 137 15.31 -3.39 -18.80
CA GLU A 137 16.19 -4.48 -18.38
C GLU A 137 17.26 -4.79 -19.43
N ILE A 138 18.30 -5.52 -19.01
CA ILE A 138 19.27 -6.14 -19.90
C ILE A 138 19.27 -7.66 -19.72
N ARG A 139 19.55 -8.38 -20.81
CA ARG A 139 19.70 -9.83 -20.83
C ARG A 139 20.92 -10.23 -21.66
N SER A 140 21.45 -11.41 -21.42
CA SER A 140 22.38 -12.09 -22.33
C SER A 140 21.71 -13.34 -22.90
N ASP A 141 21.88 -13.58 -24.21
CA ASP A 141 21.46 -14.85 -24.82
C ASP A 141 22.51 -15.95 -24.61
N ASP A 142 22.22 -17.16 -25.10
CA ASP A 142 23.06 -18.35 -24.98
C ASP A 142 24.50 -18.14 -25.52
N ASP A 143 24.66 -17.27 -26.52
CA ASP A 143 25.96 -16.91 -27.14
C ASP A 143 26.62 -15.70 -26.45
N ASN A 144 25.99 -15.16 -25.41
CA ASN A 144 26.40 -13.98 -24.64
C ASN A 144 26.35 -12.67 -25.44
N HIS A 145 25.44 -12.55 -26.41
CA HIS A 145 25.05 -11.26 -26.96
C HIS A 145 24.18 -10.51 -25.95
N LEU A 146 24.34 -9.18 -25.89
CA LEU A 146 23.55 -8.34 -25.00
C LEU A 146 22.23 -7.95 -25.65
N LEU A 147 21.11 -8.17 -24.97
CA LEU A 147 19.81 -7.62 -25.30
C LEU A 147 19.48 -6.48 -24.33
N VAL A 148 19.19 -5.30 -24.87
CA VAL A 148 18.66 -4.16 -24.10
C VAL A 148 17.18 -4.02 -24.39
N LEU A 149 16.35 -4.09 -23.35
CA LEU A 149 14.89 -3.91 -23.43
C LEU A 149 14.51 -2.63 -22.66
N GLY A 150 13.64 -1.83 -23.27
CA GLY A 150 13.13 -0.60 -22.65
C GLY A 150 12.10 -0.83 -21.54
N GLY A 151 11.60 0.29 -21.01
CA GLY A 151 10.45 0.34 -20.11
C GLY A 151 9.15 -0.17 -20.73
N HIS A 152 8.06 -0.03 -19.98
CA HIS A 152 6.74 -0.54 -20.35
C HIS A 152 5.84 0.50 -21.04
N GLY A 153 6.37 1.68 -21.34
CA GLY A 153 5.64 2.79 -21.96
C GLY A 153 4.81 3.58 -20.94
N ALA A 154 5.18 3.51 -19.66
CA ALA A 154 4.53 4.21 -18.56
C ALA A 154 4.84 5.71 -18.57
N ALA A 155 3.82 6.52 -18.33
CA ALA A 155 3.94 7.96 -18.12
C ALA A 155 2.88 8.42 -17.11
N ALA A 156 3.24 9.36 -16.24
CA ALA A 156 2.30 9.90 -15.26
C ALA A 156 2.71 11.28 -14.75
N SER A 157 1.78 11.93 -14.04
CA SER A 157 2.04 13.09 -13.20
C SER A 157 1.57 12.80 -11.77
N PRO A 158 2.46 12.77 -10.76
CA PRO A 158 2.06 12.47 -9.38
C PRO A 158 1.01 13.45 -8.83
N ALA A 159 1.11 14.73 -9.21
CA ALA A 159 0.14 15.77 -8.87
C ALA A 159 -1.17 15.71 -9.69
N GLY A 160 -1.28 14.80 -10.67
CA GLY A 160 -2.43 14.69 -11.56
C GLY A 160 -2.55 15.86 -12.56
N ASN A 161 -1.42 16.45 -12.98
CA ASN A 161 -1.43 17.54 -13.96
C ASN A 161 -1.90 17.04 -15.32
N VAL A 162 -2.73 17.82 -16.02
CA VAL A 162 -3.15 17.52 -17.41
C VAL A 162 -2.05 17.85 -18.42
N ILE A 163 -2.09 17.21 -19.59
CA ILE A 163 -1.18 17.53 -20.70
C ILE A 163 -1.67 18.78 -21.43
N GLY A 164 -0.90 19.88 -21.33
CA GLY A 164 -1.21 21.16 -21.96
C GLY A 164 -0.39 21.47 -23.21
N SER A 165 0.68 20.73 -23.45
CA SER A 165 1.64 20.94 -24.54
C SER A 165 2.05 19.62 -25.16
N PHE A 166 2.28 19.60 -26.49
CA PHE A 166 2.78 18.40 -27.17
C PHE A 166 4.19 18.03 -26.74
N TRP A 167 4.99 19.02 -26.32
CA TRP A 167 6.42 18.82 -26.08
C TRP A 167 6.79 18.78 -24.61
N GLY A 168 6.38 19.75 -23.79
CA GLY A 168 6.88 19.91 -22.42
C GLY A 168 5.78 20.18 -21.42
N ASN A 169 5.62 19.27 -20.46
CA ASN A 169 4.61 19.33 -19.42
C ASN A 169 5.30 19.21 -18.05
N ALA A 170 5.13 20.23 -17.19
CA ALA A 170 5.73 20.25 -15.86
C ALA A 170 5.08 19.21 -14.93
N GLY A 171 5.86 18.62 -14.03
CA GLY A 171 5.37 17.58 -13.11
C GLY A 171 5.05 16.23 -13.76
N TRP A 172 5.52 15.98 -14.98
CA TRP A 172 5.35 14.71 -15.71
C TRP A 172 6.66 13.93 -15.82
N TYR A 173 6.56 12.61 -15.89
CA TYR A 173 7.65 11.69 -16.23
C TYR A 173 7.18 10.63 -17.24
N ASP A 174 8.13 10.02 -17.95
CA ASP A 174 7.93 8.81 -18.76
C ASP A 174 9.12 7.84 -18.57
N ASP A 175 9.04 6.65 -19.17
CA ASP A 175 10.01 5.55 -18.96
C ASP A 175 10.87 5.21 -20.19
N VAL A 176 10.92 6.09 -21.18
CA VAL A 176 11.96 6.02 -22.21
C VAL A 176 13.32 6.41 -21.61
N SER A 177 14.42 6.09 -22.28
CA SER A 177 15.76 6.36 -21.75
C SER A 177 16.81 6.26 -22.84
N ASP A 178 18.03 6.67 -22.53
CA ASP A 178 19.19 6.36 -23.35
C ASP A 178 20.47 6.29 -22.50
N GLY A 179 21.51 5.67 -23.05
CA GLY A 179 22.81 5.70 -22.41
C GLY A 179 23.85 4.74 -22.98
N PRO A 180 25.07 4.74 -22.40
CA PRO A 180 26.20 3.99 -22.94
C PRO A 180 26.05 2.49 -22.73
N VAL A 181 26.56 1.74 -23.71
CA VAL A 181 26.77 0.29 -23.68
C VAL A 181 28.28 0.04 -23.77
N THR A 182 28.86 -0.60 -22.76
CA THR A 182 30.28 -0.93 -22.71
C THR A 182 30.47 -2.42 -22.46
N ALA A 183 31.65 -2.93 -22.80
CA ALA A 183 32.01 -4.32 -22.56
C ALA A 183 33.49 -4.44 -22.17
N THR A 184 33.78 -5.44 -21.36
CA THR A 184 35.15 -5.93 -21.14
C THR A 184 35.24 -7.36 -21.62
N ILE A 185 36.32 -7.71 -22.32
CA ILE A 185 36.55 -9.06 -22.82
C ILE A 185 37.85 -9.64 -22.29
N THR A 186 37.87 -10.95 -22.08
CA THR A 186 39.09 -11.75 -21.89
C THR A 186 39.13 -12.81 -22.98
N LEU A 187 40.06 -12.70 -23.94
CA LEU A 187 40.15 -13.64 -25.05
C LEU A 187 40.59 -15.02 -24.57
N ARG A 188 39.86 -16.08 -24.94
CA ARG A 188 40.22 -17.45 -24.52
C ARG A 188 41.48 -17.98 -25.21
N SER A 189 41.89 -17.37 -26.33
CA SER A 189 43.07 -17.78 -27.10
C SER A 189 44.39 -17.51 -26.37
N ASP A 190 44.49 -16.39 -25.64
CA ASP A 190 45.73 -15.96 -24.98
C ASP A 190 45.54 -15.29 -23.60
N ASN A 191 44.30 -15.21 -23.10
CA ASN A 191 43.89 -14.53 -21.87
C ASN A 191 44.18 -13.01 -21.86
N SER A 192 44.35 -12.38 -23.02
CA SER A 192 44.48 -10.93 -23.11
C SER A 192 43.13 -10.23 -22.91
N THR A 193 43.18 -8.99 -22.42
CA THR A 193 42.00 -8.14 -22.16
C THR A 193 42.04 -6.84 -22.95
N PRO A 194 41.94 -6.90 -24.29
CA PRO A 194 42.00 -5.71 -25.12
C PRO A 194 40.80 -4.77 -24.86
N PRO A 195 40.96 -3.45 -25.04
CA PRO A 195 39.86 -2.51 -24.90
C PRO A 195 38.82 -2.73 -26.00
N VAL A 196 37.55 -2.55 -25.64
CA VAL A 196 36.42 -2.59 -26.58
C VAL A 196 35.84 -1.20 -26.74
N GLU A 197 35.66 -0.75 -27.98
CA GLU A 197 34.97 0.51 -28.28
C GLU A 197 33.46 0.36 -28.01
N GLY A 198 32.95 1.20 -27.10
CA GLY A 198 31.57 1.18 -26.63
C GLY A 198 30.54 1.59 -27.69
N ALA A 199 29.28 1.34 -27.40
CA ALA A 199 28.10 1.72 -28.18
C ALA A 199 27.13 2.56 -27.33
N TRP A 200 25.97 2.90 -27.90
CA TRP A 200 24.89 3.62 -27.22
C TRP A 200 23.56 2.88 -27.43
N ALA A 201 22.69 2.91 -26.42
CA ALA A 201 21.31 2.42 -26.53
C ALA A 201 20.35 3.60 -26.43
N ILE A 202 19.35 3.64 -27.33
CA ILE A 202 18.21 4.56 -27.26
C ILE A 202 16.96 3.71 -27.09
N VAL A 203 16.21 3.94 -26.00
CA VAL A 203 14.88 3.38 -25.79
C VAL A 203 13.86 4.40 -26.28
N ALA A 204 13.09 4.03 -27.30
CA ALA A 204 12.15 4.92 -27.98
C ALA A 204 10.69 4.45 -27.85
N PRO A 205 9.71 5.27 -28.27
CA PRO A 205 8.34 4.83 -28.47
C PRO A 205 8.22 3.65 -29.46
N PRO A 206 7.09 2.90 -29.47
CA PRO A 206 6.83 1.89 -30.48
C PRO A 206 6.83 2.45 -31.90
N LYS A 207 7.23 1.65 -32.89
CA LYS A 207 7.06 1.94 -34.32
C LYS A 207 5.85 1.19 -34.83
N PHE A 208 4.74 1.89 -35.03
CA PHE A 208 3.47 1.25 -35.40
C PHE A 208 3.37 0.85 -36.88
N ALA A 209 4.25 1.31 -37.77
CA ALA A 209 4.42 0.72 -39.11
C ALA A 209 5.82 0.10 -39.28
N PRO A 210 6.08 -1.06 -38.64
CA PRO A 210 7.44 -1.63 -38.57
C PRO A 210 8.02 -2.01 -39.93
N HIS A 211 7.18 -2.35 -40.91
CA HIS A 211 7.59 -2.76 -42.27
C HIS A 211 7.88 -1.58 -43.22
N GLN A 212 7.76 -0.35 -42.75
CA GLN A 212 7.96 0.86 -43.55
C GLN A 212 9.10 1.71 -43.01
N ASP A 213 9.78 2.45 -43.88
CA ASP A 213 10.84 3.38 -43.50
C ASP A 213 10.49 4.81 -43.91
N SER A 214 10.97 5.76 -43.13
CA SER A 214 10.84 7.18 -43.45
C SER A 214 11.76 7.54 -44.62
N VAL A 215 11.31 8.44 -45.52
CA VAL A 215 12.10 8.90 -46.68
C VAL A 215 13.50 9.38 -46.28
N THR A 216 13.58 10.11 -45.17
CA THR A 216 14.85 10.43 -44.49
C THR A 216 14.84 9.73 -43.14
N THR A 217 15.65 8.68 -43.02
CA THR A 217 15.81 7.88 -41.80
C THR A 217 16.82 8.51 -40.85
N LEU A 218 16.86 8.07 -39.59
CA LEU A 218 17.87 8.55 -38.65
C LEU A 218 19.28 8.20 -39.13
N TYR A 219 19.46 7.07 -39.82
CA TYR A 219 20.72 6.74 -40.49
C TYR A 219 21.15 7.82 -41.48
N ASP A 220 20.26 8.24 -42.37
CA ASP A 220 20.56 9.27 -43.39
C ASP A 220 21.01 10.58 -42.74
N ARG A 221 20.36 10.96 -41.62
CA ARG A 221 20.66 12.19 -40.87
C ARG A 221 22.01 12.10 -40.15
N VAL A 222 22.25 11.02 -39.43
CA VAL A 222 23.50 10.83 -38.68
C VAL A 222 24.66 10.60 -39.64
N LEU A 223 24.47 9.88 -40.75
CA LEU A 223 25.48 9.72 -41.80
C LEU A 223 25.92 11.08 -42.37
N GLN A 224 24.97 11.96 -42.68
CA GLN A 224 25.30 13.32 -43.11
C GLN A 224 26.16 14.04 -42.07
N HIS A 225 25.81 13.94 -40.79
CA HIS A 225 26.58 14.55 -39.72
C HIS A 225 28.00 13.94 -39.60
N MET A 226 28.14 12.62 -39.75
CA MET A 226 29.45 11.96 -39.77
C MET A 226 30.33 12.43 -40.94
N ILE A 227 29.71 12.71 -42.10
CA ILE A 227 30.40 13.32 -43.25
C ILE A 227 30.84 14.74 -42.95
N ASP A 228 29.97 15.55 -42.33
CA ASP A 228 30.26 16.94 -41.97
C ASP A 228 31.40 17.04 -40.94
N LEU A 229 31.51 16.06 -40.03
CA LEU A 229 32.62 15.91 -39.09
C LEU A 229 33.89 15.32 -39.71
N GLY A 230 33.83 14.84 -40.96
CA GLY A 230 34.94 14.17 -41.63
C GLY A 230 35.26 12.77 -41.09
N LEU A 231 34.33 12.16 -40.35
CA LEU A 231 34.46 10.80 -39.81
C LEU A 231 34.12 9.72 -40.86
N VAL A 232 33.31 10.07 -41.86
CA VAL A 232 32.96 9.22 -43.00
C VAL A 232 33.16 10.00 -44.30
N PRO A 233 33.77 9.44 -45.36
CA PRO A 233 33.91 10.15 -46.62
C PRO A 233 32.55 10.30 -47.33
N ALA A 234 32.31 11.46 -47.94
CA ALA A 234 31.13 11.67 -48.76
C ALA A 234 31.11 10.71 -49.98
N PRO A 235 29.96 10.08 -50.29
CA PRO A 235 29.85 9.22 -51.47
C PRO A 235 30.11 9.97 -52.78
N THR A 236 31.00 9.45 -53.61
CA THR A 236 31.38 10.04 -54.91
C THR A 236 30.68 9.38 -56.10
N THR A 237 30.13 8.18 -55.91
CA THR A 237 29.39 7.42 -56.91
C THR A 237 27.92 7.26 -56.50
N THR A 238 27.09 6.71 -57.38
CA THR A 238 25.67 6.47 -57.11
C THR A 238 25.25 5.16 -57.75
N SER A 239 24.65 4.26 -56.99
CA SER A 239 23.97 3.04 -57.42
C SER A 239 22.48 3.34 -57.56
N TYR A 240 21.84 2.87 -58.63
CA TYR A 240 20.38 2.99 -58.73
C TYR A 240 19.72 2.16 -57.62
N THR A 241 20.17 0.91 -57.45
CA THR A 241 19.58 -0.05 -56.53
C THR A 241 19.75 0.34 -55.05
N ASN A 242 20.92 0.88 -54.67
CA ASN A 242 21.25 1.12 -53.26
C ASN A 242 21.05 2.57 -52.80
N ASP A 243 21.10 3.54 -53.71
CA ASP A 243 21.07 4.97 -53.34
C ASP A 243 19.84 5.72 -53.89
N VAL A 244 19.26 5.29 -55.01
CA VAL A 244 18.11 5.97 -55.64
C VAL A 244 16.80 5.26 -55.30
N TYR A 245 16.74 3.96 -55.55
CA TYR A 245 15.54 3.15 -55.35
C TYR A 245 14.98 3.25 -53.91
N PRO A 246 15.79 3.19 -52.83
CA PRO A 246 15.24 3.29 -51.47
C PRO A 246 14.51 4.61 -51.23
N ILE A 247 15.02 5.73 -51.74
CA ILE A 247 14.36 7.05 -51.62
C ILE A 247 13.00 7.02 -52.34
N LEU A 248 12.96 6.47 -53.55
CA LEU A 248 11.72 6.39 -54.35
C LEU A 248 10.69 5.43 -53.74
N GLN A 249 11.15 4.29 -53.21
CA GLN A 249 10.31 3.28 -52.59
C GLN A 249 9.70 3.79 -51.28
N ARG A 250 10.52 4.39 -50.40
CA ARG A 250 10.04 5.02 -49.15
C ARG A 250 9.01 6.10 -49.43
N ALA A 251 9.20 6.90 -50.48
CA ALA A 251 8.21 7.90 -50.90
C ALA A 251 6.88 7.26 -51.37
N ARG A 252 6.93 6.12 -52.05
CA ARG A 252 5.74 5.37 -52.50
C ARG A 252 4.96 4.77 -51.34
N ASP A 253 5.67 4.21 -50.36
CA ASP A 253 5.05 3.48 -49.25
C ASP A 253 4.33 4.37 -48.24
N MET A 254 4.64 5.68 -48.22
CA MET A 254 3.90 6.66 -47.41
C MET A 254 2.38 6.61 -47.59
N ARG A 255 1.89 6.17 -48.76
CA ARG A 255 0.44 6.04 -49.06
C ARG A 255 -0.33 5.10 -48.12
N TRP A 256 0.39 4.24 -47.41
CA TRP A 256 -0.19 3.22 -46.53
C TRP A 256 -0.44 3.70 -45.12
N VAL A 257 0.18 4.81 -44.74
CA VAL A 257 0.10 5.41 -43.41
C VAL A 257 -0.42 6.85 -43.44
N GLU A 258 -0.69 7.38 -44.64
CA GLU A 258 -1.13 8.75 -44.89
C GLU A 258 -2.03 8.82 -46.14
N GLY A 259 -3.17 9.48 -46.03
CA GLY A 259 -4.16 9.66 -47.09
C GLY A 259 -3.73 10.62 -48.20
N ILE A 260 -2.78 10.21 -49.06
CA ILE A 260 -2.24 11.05 -50.13
C ILE A 260 -3.02 10.88 -51.44
N PHE A 261 -3.70 11.93 -51.91
CA PHE A 261 -4.35 11.95 -53.23
C PHE A 261 -3.32 11.97 -54.37
N GLY A 262 -3.43 11.03 -55.32
CA GLY A 262 -2.53 10.94 -56.49
C GLY A 262 -1.16 10.32 -56.16
N ALA A 263 -1.14 9.32 -55.28
CA ALA A 263 0.06 8.62 -54.79
C ALA A 263 1.13 8.36 -55.87
N HIS A 264 2.39 8.48 -55.46
CA HIS A 264 3.57 8.20 -56.26
C HIS A 264 3.47 6.83 -56.97
N SER A 265 3.32 6.85 -58.29
CA SER A 265 3.21 5.64 -59.09
C SER A 265 4.12 5.74 -60.31
N TRP A 266 5.12 4.87 -60.34
CA TRP A 266 6.05 4.68 -61.45
C TRP A 266 6.55 3.24 -61.44
N PRO A 267 6.86 2.66 -62.60
CA PRO A 267 7.53 1.36 -62.67
C PRO A 267 9.02 1.54 -62.36
N ASP A 268 9.59 0.58 -61.63
CA ASP A 268 11.04 0.47 -61.43
C ASP A 268 11.67 -0.42 -62.53
N PRO A 269 12.87 -0.08 -63.04
CA PRO A 269 13.65 1.10 -62.69
C PRO A 269 13.19 2.35 -63.45
N VAL A 270 13.21 3.49 -62.76
CA VAL A 270 12.91 4.81 -63.34
C VAL A 270 14.10 5.29 -64.16
N THR A 271 14.03 5.09 -65.47
CA THR A 271 15.10 5.39 -66.43
C THR A 271 14.70 6.38 -67.52
N SER A 272 13.41 6.68 -67.66
CA SER A 272 12.91 7.65 -68.64
C SER A 272 13.24 9.08 -68.21
N GLN A 273 14.16 9.75 -68.92
CA GLN A 273 14.63 11.09 -68.53
C GLN A 273 13.51 12.10 -68.24
N PRO A 274 12.41 12.19 -69.03
CA PRO A 274 11.30 13.08 -68.68
C PRO A 274 10.65 12.77 -67.32
N LEU A 275 10.59 11.49 -66.93
CA LEU A 275 10.07 11.08 -65.62
C LEU A 275 11.09 11.35 -64.51
N VAL A 276 12.38 11.10 -64.78
CA VAL A 276 13.51 11.44 -63.88
C VAL A 276 13.48 12.94 -63.55
N ASP A 277 13.40 13.80 -64.58
CA ASP A 277 13.35 15.25 -64.43
C ASP A 277 12.09 15.71 -63.69
N ALA A 278 10.94 15.08 -63.97
CA ALA A 278 9.69 15.39 -63.28
C ALA A 278 9.73 15.03 -61.79
N ILE A 279 10.30 13.88 -61.43
CA ILE A 279 10.48 13.48 -60.04
C ILE A 279 11.49 14.40 -59.35
N PHE A 280 12.65 14.64 -59.97
CA PHE A 280 13.70 15.47 -59.40
C PHE A 280 13.21 16.91 -59.15
N ALA A 281 12.45 17.49 -60.08
CA ALA A 281 11.88 18.83 -59.93
C ALA A 281 10.91 18.98 -58.75
N ARG A 282 10.39 17.86 -58.21
CA ARG A 282 9.54 17.85 -57.02
C ARG A 282 10.33 17.71 -55.72
N LEU A 283 11.57 17.27 -55.74
CA LEU A 283 12.35 17.08 -54.51
C LEU A 283 12.70 18.43 -53.86
N ARG A 284 12.58 18.51 -52.53
CA ARG A 284 13.09 19.62 -51.73
C ARG A 284 14.63 19.62 -51.76
N PRO A 285 15.29 20.81 -51.76
CA PRO A 285 14.73 22.13 -51.45
C PRO A 285 13.85 22.85 -52.50
N PRO A 286 14.05 22.73 -53.83
CA PRO A 286 13.32 23.56 -54.79
C PRO A 286 11.85 23.14 -55.01
N GLY A 287 11.51 21.87 -54.77
CA GLY A 287 10.15 21.36 -54.87
C GLY A 287 9.42 21.23 -53.53
N ASP A 288 8.43 20.35 -53.47
CA ASP A 288 7.54 20.12 -52.33
C ASP A 288 7.59 18.68 -51.76
N MET A 289 8.44 17.79 -52.28
CA MET A 289 8.61 16.41 -51.80
C MET A 289 9.84 16.22 -50.89
N PRO A 290 9.70 15.48 -49.77
CA PRO A 290 8.45 14.95 -49.24
C PRO A 290 7.58 16.07 -48.64
N ARG A 291 6.26 15.91 -48.76
CA ARG A 291 5.24 16.85 -48.20
C ARG A 291 5.03 16.57 -46.71
N LEU A 292 6.12 16.60 -45.95
CA LEU A 292 6.12 16.49 -44.49
C LEU A 292 6.33 17.87 -43.87
N ASN A 293 5.78 18.07 -42.67
CA ASN A 293 5.99 19.31 -41.93
C ASN A 293 7.47 19.51 -41.56
N GLY A 294 7.84 20.76 -41.26
CA GLY A 294 9.20 21.14 -40.87
C GLY A 294 10.11 21.53 -42.04
N GLY A 295 11.01 22.50 -41.80
CA GLY A 295 11.96 23.00 -42.81
C GLY A 295 13.06 21.99 -43.16
N ASP A 296 13.37 21.07 -42.26
CA ASP A 296 14.44 20.09 -42.36
C ASP A 296 13.98 18.68 -42.74
N SER A 297 12.70 18.47 -43.07
CA SER A 297 12.19 17.23 -43.67
C SER A 297 12.54 17.08 -45.17
N ALA A 298 13.42 17.93 -45.71
CA ALA A 298 14.04 17.73 -47.02
C ALA A 298 15.06 16.58 -46.99
N LEU A 299 15.36 16.00 -48.16
CA LEU A 299 16.46 15.05 -48.31
C LEU A 299 17.76 15.66 -47.78
N THR A 300 18.62 14.83 -47.19
CA THR A 300 19.95 15.29 -46.75
C THR A 300 20.81 15.70 -47.95
N PRO A 301 21.85 16.54 -47.78
CA PRO A 301 22.77 16.88 -48.86
C PRO A 301 23.33 15.65 -49.59
N THR A 302 23.64 14.58 -48.87
CA THR A 302 24.09 13.30 -49.45
C THR A 302 23.00 12.63 -50.29
N GLN A 303 21.79 12.46 -49.74
CA GLN A 303 20.66 11.90 -50.50
C GLN A 303 20.36 12.73 -51.75
N TYR A 304 20.33 14.06 -51.63
CA TYR A 304 20.09 14.97 -52.74
C TYR A 304 21.19 14.89 -53.81
N ALA A 305 22.46 14.72 -53.41
CA ALA A 305 23.57 14.52 -54.33
C ALA A 305 23.45 13.22 -55.14
N HIS A 306 22.96 12.13 -54.53
CA HIS A 306 22.61 10.90 -55.26
C HIS A 306 21.52 11.17 -56.30
N MET A 307 20.46 11.89 -55.92
CA MET A 307 19.38 12.25 -56.84
C MET A 307 19.86 13.17 -57.98
N GLN A 308 20.80 14.08 -57.73
CA GLN A 308 21.42 14.94 -58.75
C GLN A 308 22.26 14.12 -59.74
N ARG A 309 23.06 13.18 -59.24
CA ARG A 309 23.87 12.28 -60.09
C ARG A 309 22.98 11.37 -60.91
N TRP A 310 21.90 10.85 -60.33
CA TRP A 310 20.87 10.10 -61.05
C TRP A 310 20.23 10.93 -62.16
N GLN A 311 19.79 12.17 -61.87
CA GLN A 311 19.22 13.08 -62.86
C GLN A 311 20.20 13.36 -64.01
N ALA A 312 21.48 13.55 -63.70
CA ALA A 312 22.53 13.80 -64.68
C ALA A 312 22.98 12.57 -65.48
N GLY A 313 22.43 11.37 -65.19
CA GLY A 313 22.87 10.12 -65.80
C GLY A 313 24.20 9.58 -65.29
N ASN A 314 24.72 10.12 -64.19
CA ASN A 314 26.01 9.76 -63.59
C ASN A 314 25.84 8.73 -62.45
N TYR A 315 25.26 7.57 -62.76
CA TYR A 315 25.00 6.51 -61.80
C TYR A 315 25.23 5.12 -62.41
N THR A 316 25.46 4.12 -61.57
CA THR A 316 25.52 2.71 -61.97
C THR A 316 24.09 2.18 -62.15
N ALA A 317 23.75 1.75 -63.36
CA ALA A 317 22.45 1.13 -63.67
C ALA A 317 22.45 -0.36 -63.30
N ASP A 318 22.45 -0.64 -61.99
CA ASP A 318 22.60 -1.97 -61.39
C ASP A 318 21.28 -2.62 -60.94
N TRP A 319 20.15 -2.20 -61.52
CA TRP A 319 18.84 -2.73 -61.14
C TRP A 319 18.64 -4.17 -61.61
N THR A 320 18.42 -5.08 -60.65
CA THR A 320 18.10 -6.50 -60.90
C THR A 320 16.74 -6.92 -60.32
N GLY A 321 16.02 -5.99 -59.69
CA GLY A 321 14.78 -6.23 -58.96
C GLY A 321 14.84 -5.57 -57.57
N VAL A 322 13.75 -5.68 -56.82
CA VAL A 322 13.73 -5.24 -55.41
C VAL A 322 14.75 -6.08 -54.64
N PRO A 323 15.72 -5.46 -53.94
CA PRO A 323 16.68 -6.20 -53.13
C PRO A 323 15.98 -7.04 -52.07
N ALA A 324 16.36 -8.31 -51.94
CA ALA A 324 15.97 -9.11 -50.79
C ALA A 324 16.73 -8.62 -49.54
N PRO A 325 16.19 -8.88 -48.33
CA PRO A 325 16.93 -8.64 -47.10
C PRO A 325 18.31 -9.31 -47.14
N GLN A 326 19.33 -8.63 -46.62
CA GLN A 326 20.68 -9.20 -46.58
C GLN A 326 20.72 -10.42 -45.64
N THR A 327 21.40 -11.49 -46.07
CA THR A 327 21.56 -12.71 -45.27
C THR A 327 22.74 -12.62 -44.32
N ASP A 328 23.78 -11.90 -44.72
CA ASP A 328 25.02 -11.81 -43.96
C ASP A 328 24.88 -10.73 -42.89
N LEU A 329 25.29 -11.07 -41.67
CA LEU A 329 25.37 -10.11 -40.57
C LEU A 329 26.72 -9.39 -40.66
N THR A 330 26.71 -8.07 -40.80
CA THR A 330 27.93 -7.26 -40.86
C THR A 330 27.86 -6.10 -39.88
N PRO A 331 28.99 -5.66 -39.30
CA PRO A 331 29.02 -4.52 -38.38
C PRO A 331 28.32 -3.25 -38.92
N ASP A 332 28.67 -2.85 -40.14
CA ASP A 332 28.09 -1.67 -40.80
C ASP A 332 26.61 -1.88 -41.17
N GLY A 333 26.25 -3.12 -41.52
CA GLY A 333 24.86 -3.52 -41.78
C GLY A 333 23.97 -3.37 -40.55
N MET A 334 24.46 -3.81 -39.38
CA MET A 334 23.76 -3.66 -38.10
C MET A 334 23.60 -2.19 -37.70
N ASP A 335 24.66 -1.39 -37.83
CA ASP A 335 24.64 0.05 -37.53
C ASP A 335 23.57 0.77 -38.37
N ARG A 336 23.48 0.42 -39.65
CA ARG A 336 22.51 0.99 -40.58
C ARG A 336 21.10 0.44 -40.35
N ALA A 337 20.91 -0.87 -40.15
CA ALA A 337 19.60 -1.49 -39.95
C ALA A 337 18.87 -0.89 -38.74
N ALA A 338 19.58 -0.72 -37.61
CA ALA A 338 19.02 -0.13 -36.41
C ALA A 338 18.50 1.31 -36.64
N LEU A 339 19.26 2.12 -37.38
CA LEU A 339 18.97 3.54 -37.60
C LEU A 339 18.04 3.81 -38.80
N GLU A 340 17.99 2.94 -39.80
CA GLU A 340 17.02 3.04 -40.91
C GLU A 340 15.58 2.86 -40.43
N ALA A 341 15.40 2.08 -39.36
CA ALA A 341 14.09 1.88 -38.73
C ALA A 341 13.57 3.11 -37.96
N CYS A 342 14.30 4.23 -37.93
CA CYS A 342 13.98 5.43 -37.16
C CYS A 342 13.78 6.67 -38.05
N VAL A 343 13.08 7.67 -37.53
CA VAL A 343 12.85 8.94 -38.24
C VAL A 343 14.10 9.83 -38.20
N GLY A 344 14.48 10.38 -39.36
CA GLY A 344 15.59 11.34 -39.49
C GLY A 344 15.19 12.78 -39.80
N GLY A 345 13.89 13.07 -39.92
CA GLY A 345 13.39 14.41 -40.17
C GLY A 345 11.88 14.47 -40.39
N ALA A 346 11.22 15.57 -40.04
CA ALA A 346 11.77 16.77 -39.39
C ALA A 346 12.17 16.53 -37.92
N PHE A 347 13.07 17.35 -37.36
CA PHE A 347 13.31 17.37 -35.91
C PHE A 347 12.48 18.52 -35.30
N PHE A 348 11.33 18.16 -34.72
CA PHE A 348 10.44 19.07 -33.99
C PHE A 348 9.48 18.38 -32.97
N PRO A 349 9.96 17.59 -32.00
CA PRO A 349 11.34 17.22 -31.78
C PRO A 349 11.80 16.02 -32.64
N GLY A 350 10.89 15.21 -33.17
CA GLY A 350 11.20 13.90 -33.79
C GLY A 350 10.54 12.79 -32.97
N ILE A 351 10.85 11.51 -33.24
CA ILE A 351 10.25 10.38 -32.51
C ILE A 351 11.27 9.66 -31.63
N GLU A 352 12.30 9.07 -32.21
CA GLU A 352 13.33 8.35 -31.44
C GLU A 352 14.43 9.28 -30.91
N ALA A 353 14.82 10.26 -31.71
CA ALA A 353 15.82 11.26 -31.39
C ALA A 353 15.57 12.54 -32.21
N GLY A 354 16.17 13.65 -31.78
CA GLY A 354 16.04 14.94 -32.46
C GLY A 354 16.11 16.10 -31.49
N GLY A 355 15.16 17.04 -31.58
CA GLY A 355 15.19 18.30 -30.84
C GLY A 355 14.33 19.40 -31.45
N LEU A 356 13.90 20.39 -30.65
CA LEU A 356 13.03 21.47 -31.17
C LEU A 356 13.74 22.47 -32.08
N SER A 357 15.01 22.77 -31.79
CA SER A 357 15.76 23.82 -32.47
C SER A 357 17.27 23.58 -32.40
N ALA A 358 18.04 24.36 -33.15
CA ALA A 358 19.49 24.36 -33.02
C ALA A 358 19.91 24.70 -31.57
N GLY A 359 20.87 23.96 -31.03
CA GLY A 359 21.28 23.99 -29.62
C GLY A 359 20.47 23.08 -28.70
N ASP A 360 19.47 22.38 -29.23
CA ASP A 360 18.62 21.42 -28.52
C ASP A 360 18.44 20.13 -29.34
N ARG A 361 19.42 19.76 -30.19
CA ARG A 361 19.35 18.55 -31.04
C ARG A 361 20.47 17.56 -30.70
N PRO A 362 20.44 16.89 -29.53
CA PRO A 362 21.58 16.14 -29.00
C PRO A 362 22.22 15.15 -29.97
N ILE A 363 21.42 14.41 -30.75
CA ILE A 363 21.91 13.37 -31.66
C ILE A 363 22.80 13.90 -32.80
N ILE A 364 22.74 15.20 -33.13
CA ILE A 364 23.60 15.83 -34.16
C ILE A 364 24.39 17.03 -33.63
N GLU A 365 24.40 17.22 -32.30
CA GLU A 365 25.12 18.30 -31.61
C GLU A 365 26.05 17.77 -30.50
N THR A 366 25.92 16.49 -30.13
CA THR A 366 26.84 15.80 -29.21
C THR A 366 28.17 15.48 -29.89
N SER A 367 29.16 15.09 -29.08
CA SER A 367 30.44 14.59 -29.56
C SER A 367 30.37 13.12 -30.00
N TYR A 368 31.21 12.78 -30.97
CA TYR A 368 31.40 11.42 -31.47
C TYR A 368 32.89 11.06 -31.42
N ALA A 369 33.24 9.91 -30.83
CA ALA A 369 34.62 9.39 -30.80
C ALA A 369 35.07 8.79 -32.14
N GLY A 370 34.11 8.40 -32.96
CA GLY A 370 34.30 7.79 -34.27
C GLY A 370 32.96 7.75 -35.00
N ALA A 371 32.93 7.23 -36.23
CA ALA A 371 31.70 7.11 -37.00
C ALA A 371 30.61 6.39 -36.16
N PHE A 372 29.49 7.08 -35.93
CA PHE A 372 28.34 6.62 -35.15
C PHE A 372 28.61 6.30 -33.65
N ARG A 373 29.80 6.57 -33.10
CA ARG A 373 30.18 6.31 -31.70
C ARG A 373 29.96 7.52 -30.79
N ILE A 374 28.80 7.61 -30.15
CA ILE A 374 28.42 8.73 -29.27
C ILE A 374 29.34 8.81 -28.04
N THR A 375 29.80 10.02 -27.70
CA THR A 375 30.46 10.35 -26.43
C THR A 375 29.68 11.41 -25.68
N SER A 376 28.76 10.96 -24.83
CA SER A 376 27.89 11.83 -24.03
C SER A 376 27.63 11.26 -22.63
N THR A 377 26.85 11.97 -21.83
CA THR A 377 26.30 11.47 -20.56
C THR A 377 25.01 10.68 -20.80
N ALA A 378 24.74 9.66 -19.98
CA ALA A 378 23.50 8.89 -20.07
C ALA A 378 22.27 9.81 -19.98
N GLY A 379 21.21 9.51 -20.74
CA GLY A 379 19.98 10.30 -20.79
C GLY A 379 20.02 11.56 -21.67
N THR A 380 21.17 11.91 -22.24
CA THR A 380 21.33 13.16 -23.00
C THR A 380 20.60 13.11 -24.33
N ILE A 381 20.55 11.97 -25.01
CA ILE A 381 20.00 11.87 -26.37
C ILE A 381 18.48 12.03 -26.36
N SER A 382 17.81 11.43 -25.37
CA SER A 382 16.35 11.43 -25.23
C SER A 382 15.82 12.66 -24.47
N GLN A 383 16.68 13.41 -23.76
CA GLN A 383 16.29 14.56 -22.93
C GLN A 383 15.48 15.63 -23.70
N ALA A 384 15.82 15.88 -24.97
CA ALA A 384 15.17 16.89 -25.82
C ALA A 384 13.81 16.45 -26.41
N MET A 385 13.46 15.16 -26.28
CA MET A 385 12.23 14.60 -26.84
C MET A 385 11.01 15.00 -25.99
N ALA A 386 9.80 14.82 -26.52
CA ALA A 386 8.58 15.21 -25.80
C ALA A 386 8.39 14.47 -24.47
N LEU A 387 7.75 15.14 -23.51
CA LEU A 387 7.45 14.63 -22.18
C LEU A 387 5.99 14.90 -21.79
N PRO A 388 5.15 13.85 -21.65
CA PRO A 388 5.45 12.47 -22.07
C PRO A 388 5.48 12.33 -23.59
N TRP A 389 6.16 11.29 -24.10
CA TRP A 389 6.23 11.04 -25.55
C TRP A 389 4.85 10.84 -26.21
N HIS A 390 3.85 10.37 -25.45
CA HIS A 390 2.45 10.22 -25.88
C HIS A 390 1.83 11.54 -26.36
N ALA A 391 2.20 12.66 -25.74
CA ALA A 391 1.69 13.98 -26.11
C ALA A 391 2.07 14.34 -27.56
N ASP A 392 3.31 14.05 -27.93
CA ASP A 392 3.81 14.22 -29.29
C ASP A 392 3.11 13.28 -30.25
N PHE A 393 3.01 12.00 -29.91
CA PHE A 393 2.28 11.02 -30.71
C PHE A 393 0.86 11.48 -31.05
N LYS A 394 0.13 12.09 -30.10
CA LYS A 394 -1.18 12.65 -30.42
C LYS A 394 -1.09 13.89 -31.31
N ALA A 395 -0.17 14.81 -31.04
CA ALA A 395 -0.01 16.06 -31.78
C ALA A 395 0.50 15.89 -33.23
N CYS A 396 1.23 14.81 -33.52
CA CYS A 396 1.87 14.53 -34.81
C CYS A 396 0.93 14.26 -35.98
N GLY A 397 -0.39 14.20 -35.74
CA GLY A 397 -1.36 13.66 -36.69
C GLY A 397 -1.65 14.45 -37.95
N ASP A 398 -0.96 15.58 -38.15
CA ASP A 398 -1.01 16.47 -39.31
C ASP A 398 0.23 16.31 -40.23
N ASN A 399 0.63 15.07 -40.54
CA ASN A 399 1.71 14.73 -41.51
C ASN A 399 3.13 15.13 -41.07
N TRP A 400 3.44 14.96 -39.79
CA TRP A 400 4.83 15.06 -39.29
C TRP A 400 5.63 13.78 -39.55
N TRP A 401 5.24 12.65 -38.93
CA TRP A 401 5.97 11.38 -39.01
C TRP A 401 5.04 10.16 -39.16
N PRO A 402 4.40 9.96 -40.33
CA PRO A 402 3.38 8.91 -40.51
C PRO A 402 3.90 7.47 -40.34
N VAL A 403 5.20 7.21 -40.42
CA VAL A 403 5.75 5.85 -40.32
C VAL A 403 5.73 5.29 -38.89
N PRO A 404 6.42 5.88 -37.90
CA PRO A 404 6.35 5.39 -36.53
C PRO A 404 4.96 5.60 -35.90
N ARG A 405 4.21 6.59 -36.38
CA ARG A 405 2.87 6.97 -35.92
C ARG A 405 1.97 7.17 -37.15
N PRO A 406 1.23 6.15 -37.62
CA PRO A 406 0.32 6.27 -38.75
C PRO A 406 -0.76 7.35 -38.54
N ASN A 407 -1.19 7.97 -39.64
CA ASN A 407 -2.29 8.93 -39.63
C ASN A 407 -3.56 8.29 -40.15
N ASP A 408 -3.47 7.67 -41.32
CA ASP A 408 -4.54 6.95 -41.98
C ASP A 408 -4.09 5.52 -42.29
N VAL A 409 -4.99 4.57 -42.11
CA VAL A 409 -4.71 3.13 -42.25
C VAL A 409 -5.84 2.41 -42.95
N ILE A 410 -5.56 1.20 -43.44
CA ILE A 410 -6.55 0.28 -43.98
C ILE A 410 -6.79 -0.80 -42.94
N ALA A 411 -7.95 -0.81 -42.29
CA ALA A 411 -8.24 -1.77 -41.22
C ALA A 411 -8.42 -3.19 -41.80
N GLN A 412 -7.73 -4.18 -41.24
CA GLN A 412 -7.73 -5.56 -41.76
C GLN A 412 -9.12 -6.21 -41.77
N ASP A 413 -9.94 -5.91 -40.77
CA ASP A 413 -11.26 -6.50 -40.54
C ASP A 413 -12.32 -6.01 -41.55
N THR A 414 -12.27 -4.73 -41.92
CA THR A 414 -13.23 -4.08 -42.81
C THR A 414 -12.70 -3.85 -44.22
N GLY A 415 -11.38 -3.84 -44.41
CA GLY A 415 -10.72 -3.43 -45.65
C GLY A 415 -10.95 -1.96 -46.01
N SER A 416 -11.33 -1.13 -45.03
CA SER A 416 -11.72 0.27 -45.25
C SER A 416 -10.69 1.24 -44.68
N GLN A 417 -10.60 2.43 -45.26
CA GLN A 417 -9.75 3.51 -44.74
C GLN A 417 -10.32 4.06 -43.43
N ALA A 418 -9.45 4.22 -42.44
CA ALA A 418 -9.78 4.77 -41.14
C ALA A 418 -8.64 5.66 -40.61
N ARG A 419 -8.96 6.56 -39.68
CA ARG A 419 -7.93 7.19 -38.84
C ARG A 419 -7.30 6.14 -37.95
N TRP A 420 -5.98 6.16 -37.83
CA TRP A 420 -5.26 5.22 -36.97
C TRP A 420 -5.60 5.44 -35.49
N ASP A 421 -5.63 6.71 -35.06
CA ASP A 421 -5.92 7.13 -33.69
C ASP A 421 -7.42 7.39 -33.44
N ARG A 422 -8.31 6.68 -34.15
CA ARG A 422 -9.77 6.91 -34.14
C ARG A 422 -10.43 6.84 -32.76
N ASP A 423 -9.85 6.10 -31.82
CA ASP A 423 -10.36 5.94 -30.45
C ASP A 423 -9.67 6.87 -29.42
N VAL A 424 -8.74 7.72 -29.88
CA VAL A 424 -7.94 8.60 -29.02
C VAL A 424 -8.34 10.05 -29.27
N ALA A 425 -9.10 10.65 -28.35
CA ALA A 425 -9.61 12.02 -28.51
C ALA A 425 -8.63 13.09 -28.03
N SER A 426 -7.81 12.80 -27.01
CA SER A 426 -6.91 13.76 -26.35
C SER A 426 -5.47 13.27 -26.21
N MET A 427 -4.56 14.16 -25.75
CA MET A 427 -3.18 13.77 -25.41
C MET A 427 -3.14 12.88 -24.16
N ASP A 428 -3.99 13.16 -23.17
CA ASP A 428 -4.16 12.32 -21.99
C ASP A 428 -4.71 10.93 -22.36
N ASP A 429 -5.64 10.85 -23.31
CA ASP A 429 -6.13 9.58 -23.84
C ASP A 429 -4.98 8.78 -24.45
N MET A 430 -4.07 9.41 -25.19
CA MET A 430 -2.92 8.72 -25.79
C MET A 430 -2.03 8.05 -24.74
N VAL A 431 -1.86 8.66 -23.56
CA VAL A 431 -1.13 8.03 -22.43
C VAL A 431 -1.79 6.71 -22.02
N THR A 432 -3.11 6.67 -22.02
CA THR A 432 -3.89 5.50 -21.59
C THR A 432 -4.20 4.49 -22.69
N LEU A 433 -4.23 4.93 -23.95
CA LEU A 433 -4.75 4.15 -25.07
C LEU A 433 -3.70 3.77 -26.14
N TRP A 434 -2.45 4.26 -26.06
CA TRP A 434 -1.46 3.97 -27.11
C TRP A 434 -1.30 2.48 -27.43
N HIS A 435 -1.42 1.61 -26.42
CA HIS A 435 -1.23 0.17 -26.60
C HIS A 435 -2.40 -0.51 -27.33
N THR A 436 -3.56 0.14 -27.51
CA THR A 436 -4.69 -0.44 -28.26
C THR A 436 -4.58 -0.27 -29.75
N LEU A 437 -3.83 0.74 -30.18
CA LEU A 437 -3.67 1.10 -31.59
C LEU A 437 -3.02 -0.04 -32.37
N GLY A 438 -3.46 -0.26 -33.60
CA GLY A 438 -3.00 -1.37 -34.43
C GLY A 438 -1.63 -1.12 -35.07
N PHE A 439 -0.97 -2.20 -35.50
CA PHE A 439 0.27 -2.16 -36.26
C PHE A 439 0.00 -2.26 -37.77
N VAL A 440 0.71 -1.48 -38.58
CA VAL A 440 0.62 -1.49 -40.04
C VAL A 440 1.70 -2.40 -40.61
N VAL A 441 1.26 -3.54 -41.14
CA VAL A 441 2.14 -4.59 -41.68
C VAL A 441 1.78 -4.88 -43.13
N GLU A 442 2.75 -5.37 -43.89
CA GLU A 442 2.53 -5.78 -45.28
C GLU A 442 1.72 -7.08 -45.33
N GLN A 443 0.64 -7.11 -46.12
CA GLN A 443 -0.13 -8.31 -46.46
C GLN A 443 -0.40 -8.35 -47.97
N GLY A 444 0.32 -9.21 -48.67
CA GLY A 444 0.21 -9.32 -50.12
C GLY A 444 0.73 -8.07 -50.82
N ALA A 445 -0.15 -7.32 -51.51
CA ALA A 445 0.21 -6.09 -52.23
C ALA A 445 -0.15 -4.80 -51.47
N GLU A 446 -0.72 -4.93 -50.27
CA GLU A 446 -1.19 -3.83 -49.44
C GLU A 446 -0.49 -3.85 -48.08
N HIS A 447 -0.55 -2.73 -47.37
CA HIS A 447 -0.20 -2.68 -45.95
C HIS A 447 -1.46 -2.37 -45.16
N VAL A 448 -1.76 -3.20 -44.16
CA VAL A 448 -3.01 -3.18 -43.42
C VAL A 448 -2.73 -3.07 -41.92
N GLU A 449 -3.65 -2.41 -41.21
CA GLU A 449 -3.65 -2.35 -39.76
C GLU A 449 -4.17 -3.67 -39.18
N VAL A 450 -3.34 -4.28 -38.34
CA VAL A 450 -3.62 -5.50 -37.57
C VAL A 450 -3.55 -5.22 -36.07
N GLU A 451 -4.09 -6.13 -35.27
CA GLU A 451 -3.93 -6.10 -33.80
C GLU A 451 -4.46 -4.82 -33.13
N HIS A 452 -5.47 -4.17 -33.72
CA HIS A 452 -6.23 -3.11 -33.04
C HIS A 452 -7.10 -3.75 -31.94
N CYS A 453 -6.99 -3.28 -30.70
CA CYS A 453 -7.59 -3.93 -29.52
C CYS A 453 -9.04 -3.49 -29.28
N ASP A 454 -9.98 -4.11 -29.99
CA ASP A 454 -11.43 -3.87 -29.82
C ASP A 454 -12.13 -4.92 -28.91
N GLU A 455 -11.39 -5.90 -28.36
CA GLU A 455 -11.96 -7.09 -27.70
C GLU A 455 -12.01 -7.02 -26.16
N SER A 456 -13.10 -7.53 -25.58
CA SER A 456 -13.24 -7.69 -24.12
C SER A 456 -12.35 -8.85 -23.61
N SER A 457 -11.66 -8.67 -22.49
CA SER A 457 -10.82 -9.71 -21.87
C SER A 457 -11.13 -9.90 -20.37
N ILE A 458 -10.99 -11.15 -19.91
CA ILE A 458 -11.21 -11.55 -18.51
C ILE A 458 -10.06 -12.48 -18.09
N THR A 459 -9.23 -12.02 -17.16
CA THR A 459 -8.02 -12.73 -16.71
C THR A 459 -8.15 -13.12 -15.24
N LEU A 460 -8.03 -14.41 -14.92
CA LEU A 460 -7.99 -14.91 -13.53
C LEU A 460 -6.61 -14.64 -12.93
N LEU A 461 -6.57 -13.87 -11.83
CA LEU A 461 -5.33 -13.55 -11.12
C LEU A 461 -4.97 -14.54 -10.01
N THR A 462 -5.97 -15.20 -9.43
CA THR A 462 -5.79 -16.08 -8.26
C THR A 462 -6.27 -17.50 -8.59
N PRO A 463 -5.47 -18.30 -9.30
CA PRO A 463 -5.82 -19.69 -9.61
C PRO A 463 -5.80 -20.61 -8.38
N GLU A 464 -5.22 -20.16 -7.26
CA GLU A 464 -5.21 -20.90 -6.01
C GLU A 464 -5.50 -19.98 -4.81
N LEU A 465 -6.33 -20.45 -3.88
CA LEU A 465 -6.55 -19.83 -2.56
C LEU A 465 -5.99 -20.75 -1.46
N ARG A 466 -5.02 -20.23 -0.70
CA ARG A 466 -4.33 -21.00 0.35
C ARG A 466 -4.59 -20.39 1.72
N PHE A 467 -5.47 -21.02 2.50
CA PHE A 467 -5.73 -20.65 3.90
C PHE A 467 -4.71 -21.31 4.83
N ILE A 468 -3.56 -20.66 4.98
CA ILE A 468 -2.43 -21.22 5.74
C ILE A 468 -2.59 -20.88 7.22
N ASP A 469 -2.53 -21.91 8.07
CA ASP A 469 -2.45 -21.80 9.53
C ASP A 469 -3.49 -20.85 10.14
N VAL A 470 -4.78 -21.04 9.78
CA VAL A 470 -5.86 -20.20 10.31
C VAL A 470 -6.13 -20.57 11.78
N PRO A 471 -5.88 -19.67 12.75
CA PRO A 471 -6.01 -20.01 14.15
C PRO A 471 -7.48 -20.05 14.58
N GLN A 472 -7.87 -21.09 15.32
CA GLN A 472 -9.16 -21.13 16.00
C GLN A 472 -9.23 -20.10 17.14
N GLY A 473 -10.44 -19.73 17.57
CA GLY A 473 -10.65 -18.84 18.71
C GLY A 473 -10.47 -19.53 20.08
N PRO A 474 -10.59 -18.77 21.18
CA PRO A 474 -10.57 -19.32 22.54
C PRO A 474 -11.61 -20.42 22.72
N MET A 475 -11.33 -21.43 23.55
CA MET A 475 -12.25 -22.55 23.80
C MET A 475 -12.74 -23.28 22.53
N GLY A 476 -11.97 -23.23 21.42
CA GLY A 476 -12.35 -23.82 20.14
C GLY A 476 -13.43 -23.05 19.37
N MET A 477 -13.67 -21.78 19.73
CA MET A 477 -14.59 -20.90 19.01
C MET A 477 -14.21 -20.80 17.52
N VAL A 478 -15.21 -20.85 16.64
CA VAL A 478 -14.98 -20.75 15.19
C VAL A 478 -14.47 -19.36 14.82
N ARG A 479 -13.43 -19.28 14.02
CA ARG A 479 -12.99 -18.05 13.35
C ARG A 479 -13.13 -18.21 11.85
N GLU A 480 -13.17 -17.07 11.18
CA GLU A 480 -13.29 -17.00 9.73
C GLU A 480 -12.14 -16.19 9.14
N ALA A 481 -11.61 -16.66 8.02
CA ALA A 481 -10.65 -15.95 7.18
C ALA A 481 -11.20 -15.90 5.76
N ALA A 482 -11.00 -14.80 5.05
CA ALA A 482 -11.45 -14.64 3.67
C ALA A 482 -10.28 -14.44 2.72
N LEU A 483 -10.36 -15.06 1.53
CA LEU A 483 -9.51 -14.79 0.38
C LEU A 483 -10.40 -14.57 -0.84
N ALA A 484 -9.95 -13.76 -1.78
CA ALA A 484 -10.72 -13.43 -2.99
C ALA A 484 -10.21 -14.20 -4.19
N ILE A 485 -11.13 -14.82 -4.94
CA ILE A 485 -10.91 -15.13 -6.35
C ILE A 485 -10.96 -13.80 -7.10
N SER A 486 -9.84 -13.35 -7.64
CA SER A 486 -9.70 -12.05 -8.29
C SER A 486 -9.54 -12.19 -9.79
N PHE A 487 -10.24 -11.35 -10.54
CA PHE A 487 -10.13 -11.24 -11.99
C PHE A 487 -9.81 -9.81 -12.39
N GLU A 488 -9.04 -9.64 -13.46
CA GLU A 488 -9.00 -8.41 -14.24
C GLU A 488 -10.00 -8.50 -15.38
N VAL A 489 -10.83 -7.47 -15.51
CA VAL A 489 -11.86 -7.38 -16.52
C VAL A 489 -11.64 -6.11 -17.33
N LEU A 490 -11.50 -6.28 -18.65
CA LEU A 490 -11.59 -5.23 -19.65
C LEU A 490 -12.83 -5.52 -20.49
N SER A 491 -13.86 -4.69 -20.40
CA SER A 491 -15.04 -4.83 -21.26
C SER A 491 -15.67 -3.47 -21.53
N PRO A 492 -15.13 -2.72 -22.51
CA PRO A 492 -15.64 -1.40 -22.85
C PRO A 492 -17.04 -1.43 -23.46
N GLY A 493 -17.43 -2.57 -24.07
CA GLY A 493 -18.73 -2.73 -24.74
C GLY A 493 -19.89 -3.13 -23.82
N SER A 494 -19.64 -3.72 -22.65
CA SER A 494 -20.70 -4.24 -21.76
C SER A 494 -20.23 -4.52 -20.34
N ALA A 495 -21.15 -4.59 -19.39
CA ALA A 495 -20.83 -5.11 -18.06
C ALA A 495 -20.62 -6.64 -18.10
N VAL A 496 -19.57 -7.13 -17.45
CA VAL A 496 -19.24 -8.55 -17.29
C VAL A 496 -19.76 -9.04 -15.95
N THR A 497 -20.43 -10.20 -15.93
CA THR A 497 -20.87 -10.84 -14.68
C THR A 497 -20.17 -12.18 -14.51
N LEU A 498 -19.46 -12.33 -13.39
CA LEU A 498 -18.83 -13.58 -12.98
C LEU A 498 -19.63 -14.21 -11.83
N ASP A 499 -20.00 -15.48 -11.97
CA ASP A 499 -20.70 -16.27 -10.94
C ASP A 499 -20.10 -17.68 -10.84
N TYR A 500 -20.46 -18.43 -9.80
CA TYR A 500 -20.07 -19.85 -9.75
C TYR A 500 -20.86 -20.66 -10.78
N ALA A 501 -20.18 -21.51 -11.54
CA ALA A 501 -20.84 -22.47 -12.41
C ALA A 501 -21.76 -23.39 -11.59
N PRO A 502 -22.79 -24.01 -12.20
CA PRO A 502 -23.66 -24.95 -11.50
C PRO A 502 -22.86 -26.07 -10.82
N GLY A 503 -22.89 -26.11 -9.48
CA GLY A 503 -22.10 -27.06 -8.68
C GLY A 503 -20.63 -26.68 -8.45
N GLY A 504 -20.15 -25.56 -9.01
CA GLY A 504 -18.79 -25.04 -8.87
C GLY A 504 -18.54 -24.17 -7.63
N ALA A 505 -19.58 -23.89 -6.84
CA ALA A 505 -19.46 -23.16 -5.57
C ALA A 505 -18.86 -24.06 -4.46
N PRO A 506 -18.32 -23.49 -3.37
CA PRO A 506 -17.77 -24.29 -2.27
C PRO A 506 -18.81 -25.24 -1.66
N ALA A 507 -18.49 -26.53 -1.64
CA ALA A 507 -19.35 -27.58 -1.08
C ALA A 507 -18.86 -28.10 0.29
N HIS A 508 -17.61 -27.83 0.66
CA HIS A 508 -17.03 -28.30 1.93
C HIS A 508 -17.64 -27.53 3.13
N PRO A 509 -17.98 -28.17 4.26
CA PRO A 509 -18.62 -27.50 5.41
C PRO A 509 -17.84 -26.33 6.03
N GLN A 510 -16.52 -26.30 5.80
CA GLN A 510 -15.61 -25.24 6.27
C GLN A 510 -15.35 -24.16 5.22
N LEU A 511 -15.94 -24.23 4.03
CA LEU A 511 -15.81 -23.20 3.00
C LEU A 511 -17.17 -22.60 2.69
N VAL A 512 -17.24 -21.28 2.59
CA VAL A 512 -18.46 -20.54 2.25
C VAL A 512 -18.13 -19.52 1.16
N ALA A 513 -18.93 -19.46 0.10
CA ALA A 513 -18.90 -18.34 -0.82
C ALA A 513 -19.55 -17.12 -0.16
N ALA A 514 -18.75 -16.09 0.16
CA ALA A 514 -19.28 -14.85 0.74
C ALA A 514 -20.01 -14.00 -0.30
N THR A 515 -19.60 -14.08 -1.56
CA THR A 515 -20.26 -13.46 -2.73
C THR A 515 -20.50 -14.53 -3.78
N THR A 516 -21.72 -14.67 -4.28
CA THR A 516 -22.04 -15.70 -5.28
C THR A 516 -21.91 -15.21 -6.73
N SER A 517 -21.89 -13.90 -6.93
CA SER A 517 -21.72 -13.25 -8.23
C SER A 517 -21.09 -11.86 -8.05
N VAL A 518 -20.37 -11.39 -9.05
CA VAL A 518 -19.86 -10.02 -9.14
C VAL A 518 -20.05 -9.51 -10.56
N THR A 519 -20.53 -8.28 -10.70
CA THR A 519 -20.70 -7.61 -12.00
C THR A 519 -19.80 -6.38 -12.05
N VAL A 520 -19.06 -6.23 -13.15
CA VAL A 520 -18.09 -5.15 -13.34
C VAL A 520 -18.25 -4.55 -14.74
N GLY A 521 -18.20 -3.23 -14.84
CA GLY A 521 -18.26 -2.51 -16.10
C GLY A 521 -19.67 -1.99 -16.50
N PRO A 522 -19.84 -1.44 -17.73
CA PRO A 522 -18.83 -1.36 -18.79
C PRO A 522 -17.59 -0.62 -18.32
N THR A 523 -16.42 -1.14 -18.65
CA THR A 523 -15.19 -0.44 -18.30
C THR A 523 -15.04 0.79 -19.17
N ALA A 524 -14.27 1.79 -18.73
CA ALA A 524 -13.76 2.76 -19.68
C ALA A 524 -12.97 2.03 -20.78
N PRO A 525 -12.81 2.59 -21.98
CA PRO A 525 -11.79 2.12 -22.92
C PRO A 525 -10.45 1.92 -22.17
N ASN A 526 -9.91 0.69 -22.19
CA ASN A 526 -8.74 0.25 -21.40
C ASN A 526 -8.81 0.33 -19.87
N GLY A 527 -9.96 0.71 -19.30
CA GLY A 527 -10.18 0.60 -17.88
C GLY A 527 -10.15 -0.87 -17.48
N VAL A 528 -9.12 -1.30 -16.75
CA VAL A 528 -9.14 -2.63 -16.13
C VAL A 528 -9.85 -2.49 -14.79
N ALA A 529 -10.92 -3.25 -14.62
CA ALA A 529 -11.64 -3.31 -13.36
C ALA A 529 -11.39 -4.65 -12.67
N THR A 530 -11.15 -4.62 -11.36
CA THR A 530 -10.96 -5.85 -10.59
C THR A 530 -12.30 -6.43 -10.15
N ALA A 531 -12.62 -7.64 -10.59
CA ALA A 531 -13.73 -8.43 -10.07
C ALA A 531 -13.24 -9.31 -8.91
N ARG A 532 -14.01 -9.41 -7.81
CA ARG A 532 -13.66 -10.27 -6.67
C ARG A 532 -14.83 -11.14 -6.24
N LEU A 533 -14.61 -12.45 -6.18
CA LEU A 533 -15.49 -13.42 -5.53
C LEU A 533 -14.83 -13.91 -4.24
N TRP A 534 -15.38 -13.54 -3.08
CA TRP A 534 -14.81 -13.87 -1.78
C TRP A 534 -15.18 -15.29 -1.34
N VAL A 535 -14.17 -16.06 -0.95
CA VAL A 535 -14.30 -17.37 -0.31
C VAL A 535 -13.87 -17.25 1.14
N VAL A 536 -14.68 -17.78 2.05
CA VAL A 536 -14.44 -17.76 3.49
C VAL A 536 -14.12 -19.18 3.98
N TYR A 537 -13.01 -19.32 4.69
CA TYR A 537 -12.64 -20.52 5.44
C TYR A 537 -13.08 -20.38 6.90
N ARG A 538 -13.81 -21.38 7.41
CA ARG A 538 -14.29 -21.49 8.79
C ARG A 538 -13.45 -22.53 9.54
N THR A 539 -12.86 -22.13 10.66
CA THR A 539 -11.95 -23.02 11.40
C THR A 539 -12.68 -24.26 11.94
N GLY A 540 -11.98 -25.40 11.91
CA GLY A 540 -12.40 -26.65 12.53
C GLY A 540 -11.85 -26.79 13.95
N VAL A 541 -11.81 -28.01 14.47
CA VAL A 541 -11.06 -28.30 15.71
C VAL A 541 -9.58 -28.44 15.34
N ALA A 542 -8.71 -27.65 15.96
CA ALA A 542 -7.27 -27.70 15.70
C ALA A 542 -6.59 -28.93 16.33
N PRO A 543 -5.53 -29.49 15.69
CA PRO A 543 -5.11 -29.23 14.32
C PRO A 543 -6.02 -29.97 13.34
N SER A 544 -6.43 -29.32 12.24
CA SER A 544 -7.17 -29.97 11.15
C SER A 544 -6.84 -29.33 9.81
N SER A 545 -7.09 -30.04 8.72
CA SER A 545 -6.96 -29.53 7.35
C SER A 545 -8.10 -30.04 6.49
N ILE A 546 -8.42 -29.28 5.44
CA ILE A 546 -9.37 -29.70 4.42
C ILE A 546 -8.61 -30.31 3.24
N PRO A 547 -9.15 -31.35 2.58
CA PRO A 547 -8.60 -31.83 1.33
C PRO A 547 -8.72 -30.72 0.25
N PRO A 548 -7.80 -30.64 -0.73
CA PRO A 548 -7.90 -29.67 -1.82
C PRO A 548 -9.29 -29.71 -2.48
N GLN A 549 -9.91 -28.54 -2.62
CA GLN A 549 -11.20 -28.35 -3.29
C GLN A 549 -10.96 -27.62 -4.61
N VAL A 550 -11.81 -27.86 -5.62
CA VAL A 550 -11.80 -27.11 -6.87
C VAL A 550 -13.13 -26.36 -6.97
N LEU A 551 -13.04 -25.05 -7.16
CA LEU A 551 -14.18 -24.17 -7.43
C LEU A 551 -14.16 -23.79 -8.90
N THR A 552 -15.32 -23.76 -9.54
CA THR A 552 -15.44 -23.37 -10.96
C THR A 552 -16.23 -22.08 -11.06
N VAL A 553 -15.59 -21.02 -11.51
CA VAL A 553 -16.20 -19.72 -11.81
C VAL A 553 -16.52 -19.67 -13.30
N ARG A 554 -17.60 -19.01 -13.68
CA ARG A 554 -17.94 -18.74 -15.08
C ARG A 554 -18.27 -17.27 -15.32
N GLU A 555 -18.15 -16.87 -16.57
CA GLU A 555 -18.76 -15.64 -17.08
C GLU A 555 -20.16 -15.96 -17.60
N ALA A 556 -21.15 -15.20 -17.14
CA ALA A 556 -22.56 -15.55 -17.26
C ALA A 556 -23.12 -15.47 -18.70
N ALA A 557 -22.58 -14.59 -19.57
CA ALA A 557 -23.09 -14.39 -20.92
C ALA A 557 -22.49 -15.37 -21.95
N SER A 558 -21.18 -15.52 -21.96
CA SER A 558 -20.39 -16.39 -22.85
C SER A 558 -20.32 -17.84 -22.36
N GLY A 559 -20.41 -18.06 -21.04
CA GLY A 559 -20.23 -19.36 -20.42
C GLY A 559 -18.77 -19.81 -20.28
N GLN A 560 -17.79 -18.93 -20.52
CA GLN A 560 -16.37 -19.20 -20.25
C GLN A 560 -16.15 -19.56 -18.78
N THR A 561 -15.29 -20.54 -18.48
CA THR A 561 -15.06 -21.04 -17.12
C THR A 561 -13.60 -21.05 -16.71
N TRP A 562 -13.35 -20.89 -15.40
CA TRP A 562 -12.03 -21.02 -14.77
C TRP A 562 -12.12 -21.86 -13.49
N ASP A 563 -11.13 -22.74 -13.29
CA ASP A 563 -11.00 -23.54 -12.09
C ASP A 563 -10.01 -22.91 -11.10
N VAL A 564 -10.40 -22.89 -9.83
CA VAL A 564 -9.63 -22.33 -8.72
C VAL A 564 -9.47 -23.38 -7.63
N THR A 565 -8.23 -23.68 -7.28
CA THR A 565 -7.94 -24.66 -6.21
C THR A 565 -7.97 -23.98 -4.84
N VAL A 566 -8.61 -24.61 -3.85
CA VAL A 566 -8.67 -24.11 -2.47
C VAL A 566 -8.11 -25.13 -1.51
N THR A 567 -7.13 -24.73 -0.72
CA THR A 567 -6.56 -25.52 0.38
C THR A 567 -6.62 -24.74 1.68
N GLY A 568 -6.67 -25.44 2.82
CA GLY A 568 -6.69 -24.77 4.10
C GLY A 568 -6.47 -25.66 5.31
N ASN A 569 -5.89 -25.09 6.36
CA ASN A 569 -5.73 -25.74 7.65
C ASN A 569 -6.05 -24.83 8.83
N THR A 570 -6.57 -25.45 9.89
CA THR A 570 -6.84 -24.83 11.18
C THR A 570 -5.75 -25.21 12.17
N VAL A 571 -5.19 -24.20 12.83
CA VAL A 571 -4.21 -24.36 13.92
C VAL A 571 -4.79 -23.89 15.25
N ALA A 572 -4.07 -24.17 16.33
CA ALA A 572 -4.45 -23.73 17.66
C ALA A 572 -4.58 -22.19 17.73
N ARG A 573 -5.29 -21.70 18.76
CA ARG A 573 -5.38 -20.27 19.02
C ARG A 573 -3.97 -19.70 19.20
N LYS A 574 -3.73 -18.53 18.61
CA LYS A 574 -2.51 -17.76 18.88
C LYS A 574 -2.44 -17.35 20.36
N THR A 575 -1.32 -17.64 21.01
CA THR A 575 -1.07 -17.24 22.41
C THR A 575 -0.39 -15.88 22.46
N ALA A 576 -0.75 -15.07 23.46
CA ALA A 576 -0.19 -13.74 23.65
C ALA A 576 0.63 -13.65 24.94
N ALA A 577 1.82 -13.06 24.87
CA ALA A 577 2.55 -12.57 26.04
C ALA A 577 2.30 -11.07 26.19
N THR A 578 1.93 -10.64 27.40
CA THR A 578 1.74 -9.22 27.74
C THR A 578 2.71 -8.81 28.84
N ALA A 579 3.47 -7.74 28.61
CA ALA A 579 4.22 -7.07 29.66
C ALA A 579 3.43 -5.86 30.16
N LEU A 580 3.02 -5.91 31.42
CA LEU A 580 2.43 -4.79 32.13
C LEU A 580 3.57 -3.91 32.68
N VAL A 581 3.75 -2.73 32.09
CA VAL A 581 4.75 -1.74 32.51
C VAL A 581 4.04 -0.70 33.37
N LEU A 582 4.24 -0.81 34.67
CA LEU A 582 3.42 -0.14 35.69
C LEU A 582 4.22 0.95 36.40
N ASP A 583 3.70 2.17 36.34
CA ASP A 583 4.25 3.34 37.03
C ASP A 583 4.10 3.17 38.54
N ARG A 584 5.18 3.47 39.25
CA ARG A 584 5.19 3.57 40.72
C ARG A 584 5.88 4.84 41.20
N SER A 585 5.92 5.89 40.39
CA SER A 585 6.42 7.20 40.78
C SER A 585 5.62 7.77 41.96
N GLY A 586 6.17 8.77 42.64
CA GLY A 586 5.57 9.37 43.84
C GLY A 586 4.17 9.94 43.60
N SER A 587 3.88 10.43 42.38
CA SER A 587 2.55 10.93 41.98
C SER A 587 1.47 9.86 42.05
N MET A 588 1.82 8.58 41.95
CA MET A 588 0.87 7.48 42.09
C MET A 588 0.25 7.37 43.50
N SER A 589 0.83 8.05 44.50
CA SER A 589 0.24 8.15 45.85
C SER A 589 -0.93 9.14 45.94
N GLU A 590 -1.06 10.03 44.96
CA GLU A 590 -2.09 11.08 44.93
C GLU A 590 -3.50 10.50 44.79
N ASP A 591 -4.48 11.26 45.25
CA ASP A 591 -5.89 10.97 45.03
C ASP A 591 -6.21 11.08 43.53
N ARG A 592 -6.89 10.07 42.99
CA ARG A 592 -7.36 10.06 41.60
C ARG A 592 -8.59 10.96 41.36
N GLY A 593 -9.21 11.45 42.43
CA GLY A 593 -10.31 12.42 42.41
C GLY A 593 -11.59 11.98 43.14
N ASP A 594 -11.61 10.79 43.75
CA ASP A 594 -12.75 10.25 44.50
C ASP A 594 -12.40 9.73 45.90
N GLY A 595 -11.19 10.08 46.40
CA GLY A 595 -10.68 9.67 47.71
C GLY A 595 -9.85 8.37 47.70
N GLN A 596 -9.65 7.75 46.54
CA GLN A 596 -8.80 6.58 46.35
C GLN A 596 -7.50 6.99 45.66
N SER A 597 -6.35 6.43 46.07
CA SER A 597 -5.08 6.73 45.39
C SER A 597 -5.01 6.10 43.99
N LYS A 598 -4.27 6.74 43.09
CA LYS A 598 -4.00 6.24 41.73
C LYS A 598 -3.34 4.85 41.74
N HIS A 599 -2.44 4.60 42.69
CA HIS A 599 -1.82 3.31 42.93
C HIS A 599 -2.82 2.17 43.22
N VAL A 600 -3.80 2.39 44.09
CA VAL A 600 -4.79 1.35 44.38
C VAL A 600 -5.68 1.11 43.16
N ALA A 601 -6.02 2.16 42.40
CA ALA A 601 -6.77 2.01 41.16
C ALA A 601 -5.99 1.22 40.10
N LEU A 602 -4.67 1.44 39.99
CA LEU A 602 -3.75 0.67 39.15
C LEU A 602 -3.80 -0.82 39.50
N GLN A 603 -3.62 -1.16 40.78
CA GLN A 603 -3.64 -2.56 41.24
C GLN A 603 -4.96 -3.24 40.89
N GLN A 604 -6.08 -2.56 41.11
CA GLN A 604 -7.40 -3.09 40.76
C GLN A 604 -7.54 -3.34 39.25
N ALA A 605 -7.12 -2.38 38.41
CA ALA A 605 -7.20 -2.53 36.95
C ALA A 605 -6.27 -3.65 36.43
N ALA A 606 -5.05 -3.75 36.97
CA ALA A 606 -4.10 -4.80 36.61
C ALA A 606 -4.58 -6.19 37.04
N ASN A 607 -5.16 -6.33 38.25
CA ASN A 607 -5.76 -7.59 38.70
C ASN A 607 -6.93 -8.02 37.79
N ILE A 608 -7.85 -7.10 37.47
CA ILE A 608 -8.98 -7.40 36.58
C ILE A 608 -8.49 -7.78 35.18
N PHE A 609 -7.45 -7.10 34.67
CA PHE A 609 -6.84 -7.48 33.40
C PHE A 609 -6.32 -8.92 33.45
N VAL A 610 -5.55 -9.26 34.48
CA VAL A 610 -5.05 -10.61 34.70
C VAL A 610 -6.20 -11.61 34.82
N ASP A 611 -7.30 -11.32 35.53
CA ASP A 611 -8.45 -12.22 35.67
C ASP A 611 -9.12 -12.61 34.34
N LEU A 612 -9.12 -11.70 33.36
CA LEU A 612 -9.75 -11.93 32.06
C LEU A 612 -8.82 -12.49 30.99
N MET A 613 -7.50 -12.46 31.20
CA MET A 613 -6.53 -13.04 30.28
C MET A 613 -6.80 -14.52 30.02
N LEU A 614 -6.62 -14.93 28.76
CA LEU A 614 -6.97 -16.26 28.28
C LEU A 614 -5.98 -17.32 28.80
N GLU A 615 -6.46 -18.55 28.92
CA GLU A 615 -5.62 -19.72 29.20
C GLU A 615 -4.54 -19.87 28.10
N GLY A 616 -3.30 -20.12 28.52
CA GLY A 616 -2.13 -20.20 27.66
C GLY A 616 -1.53 -18.85 27.24
N ASP A 617 -2.13 -17.72 27.63
CA ASP A 617 -1.48 -16.42 27.50
C ASP A 617 -0.48 -16.20 28.65
N GLY A 618 0.57 -15.44 28.39
CA GLY A 618 1.61 -15.11 29.36
C GLY A 618 1.50 -13.68 29.88
N VAL A 619 1.78 -13.46 31.16
CA VAL A 619 1.87 -12.11 31.75
C VAL A 619 3.17 -11.90 32.49
N GLY A 620 3.85 -10.79 32.16
CA GLY A 620 5.02 -10.29 32.87
C GLY A 620 4.75 -8.90 33.46
N ILE A 621 5.50 -8.55 34.50
CA ILE A 621 5.33 -7.27 35.20
C ILE A 621 6.68 -6.56 35.28
N VAL A 622 6.70 -5.33 34.78
CA VAL A 622 7.78 -4.37 34.98
C VAL A 622 7.25 -3.23 35.82
N ARG A 623 8.00 -2.84 36.84
CA ARG A 623 7.76 -1.60 37.56
C ARG A 623 8.72 -0.54 37.05
N TYR A 624 8.32 0.72 37.07
CA TYR A 624 9.25 1.81 36.82
C TYR A 624 8.92 3.05 37.64
N ASN A 625 9.98 3.77 38.02
CA ASN A 625 9.95 5.13 38.55
C ASN A 625 11.11 5.90 37.89
N GLU A 626 12.19 6.29 38.60
CA GLU A 626 13.43 6.73 37.95
C GLU A 626 14.18 5.59 37.24
N ASP A 627 14.02 4.36 37.74
CA ASP A 627 14.62 3.15 37.19
C ASP A 627 13.53 2.09 36.92
N ALA A 628 13.62 1.38 35.81
CA ALA A 628 12.76 0.26 35.48
C ALA A 628 13.37 -1.07 35.88
N GLN A 629 12.54 -1.97 36.42
CA GLN A 629 12.97 -3.30 36.85
C GLN A 629 11.87 -4.34 36.61
N PRO A 630 12.23 -5.57 36.18
CA PRO A 630 11.29 -6.65 36.06
C PRO A 630 10.92 -7.16 37.46
N LEU A 631 9.63 -7.10 37.80
CA LEU A 631 9.09 -7.68 39.03
C LEU A 631 8.74 -9.16 38.84
N GLN A 632 8.30 -9.54 37.64
CA GLN A 632 7.89 -10.89 37.31
C GLN A 632 8.20 -11.17 35.85
N SER A 633 8.93 -12.26 35.56
CA SER A 633 9.08 -12.78 34.21
C SER A 633 7.72 -13.16 33.60
N VAL A 634 7.64 -13.35 32.28
CA VAL A 634 6.39 -13.80 31.65
C VAL A 634 6.01 -15.19 32.17
N LEU A 635 4.88 -15.28 32.90
CA LEU A 635 4.30 -16.53 33.40
C LEU A 635 3.07 -16.90 32.57
N GLU A 636 3.03 -18.13 32.06
CA GLU A 636 1.85 -18.68 31.37
C GLU A 636 0.70 -18.89 32.35
N LEU A 637 -0.49 -18.41 31.99
CA LEU A 637 -1.69 -18.47 32.81
C LEU A 637 -2.53 -19.71 32.47
N GLY A 638 -3.11 -20.34 33.49
CA GLY A 638 -4.01 -21.48 33.32
C GLY A 638 -5.47 -21.08 33.05
N ALA A 639 -6.36 -22.06 33.18
CA ALA A 639 -7.81 -21.92 32.98
C ALA A 639 -8.54 -21.12 34.09
N GLY A 640 -7.81 -20.57 35.08
CA GLY A 640 -8.36 -19.92 36.27
C GLY A 640 -8.72 -20.88 37.41
N GLY A 641 -9.20 -20.30 38.53
CA GLY A 641 -9.55 -21.03 39.76
C GLY A 641 -8.36 -21.35 40.66
N LEU A 642 -8.60 -22.13 41.73
CA LEU A 642 -7.59 -22.41 42.76
C LEU A 642 -6.36 -23.19 42.25
N SER A 643 -6.48 -23.87 41.11
CA SER A 643 -5.39 -24.61 40.47
C SER A 643 -4.48 -23.75 39.59
N ASP A 644 -4.85 -22.51 39.29
CA ASP A 644 -4.06 -21.59 38.47
C ASP A 644 -3.03 -20.83 39.31
N VAL A 645 -1.95 -21.53 39.65
CA VAL A 645 -0.91 -21.04 40.56
C VAL A 645 -0.23 -19.78 40.03
N ASN A 646 0.01 -19.69 38.72
CA ASN A 646 0.69 -18.55 38.10
C ASN A 646 -0.17 -17.28 38.11
N ARG A 647 -1.49 -17.42 37.90
CA ARG A 647 -2.42 -16.30 38.01
C ARG A 647 -2.46 -15.76 39.44
N ASN A 648 -2.57 -16.64 40.42
CA ASN A 648 -2.54 -16.26 41.83
C ASN A 648 -1.21 -15.59 42.24
N ALA A 649 -0.08 -16.14 41.79
CA ALA A 649 1.24 -15.53 42.03
C ALA A 649 1.39 -14.14 41.39
N THR A 650 0.74 -13.94 40.23
CA THR A 650 0.68 -12.63 39.57
C THR A 650 -0.14 -11.63 40.39
N HIS A 651 -1.29 -12.04 40.92
CA HIS A 651 -2.07 -11.21 41.84
C HIS A 651 -1.27 -10.84 43.10
N ASP A 652 -0.56 -11.81 43.70
CA ASP A 652 0.30 -11.55 44.86
C ASP A 652 1.41 -10.53 44.54
N THR A 653 1.97 -10.59 43.32
CA THR A 653 2.99 -9.64 42.87
C THR A 653 2.41 -8.24 42.67
N ILE A 654 1.24 -8.11 42.05
CA ILE A 654 0.55 -6.82 41.84
C ILE A 654 0.17 -6.18 43.19
N ASN A 655 -0.31 -6.98 44.13
CA ASN A 655 -0.77 -6.52 45.45
C ASN A 655 0.36 -6.37 46.48
N GLY A 656 1.59 -6.78 46.13
CA GLY A 656 2.77 -6.64 46.97
C GLY A 656 3.33 -5.22 47.01
N THR A 657 4.35 -5.01 47.85
CA THR A 657 5.00 -3.70 48.04
C THR A 657 5.90 -3.27 46.87
N GLY A 658 6.06 -4.13 45.86
CA GLY A 658 6.91 -3.88 44.70
C GLY A 658 6.49 -2.66 43.88
N LEU A 659 5.21 -2.28 43.94
CA LEU A 659 4.58 -1.17 43.23
C LEU A 659 4.29 0.05 44.14
N ASP A 660 4.75 0.05 45.39
CA ASP A 660 4.50 1.17 46.32
C ASP A 660 5.03 2.49 45.71
N PRO A 661 4.25 3.60 45.74
CA PRO A 661 4.66 4.86 45.11
C PRO A 661 5.91 5.48 45.71
N GLN A 662 6.91 5.78 44.86
CA GLN A 662 8.14 6.50 45.23
C GLN A 662 8.88 7.02 43.99
N GLY A 663 9.61 8.12 44.14
CA GLY A 663 10.53 8.62 43.12
C GLY A 663 9.87 9.39 41.96
N ALA A 664 10.64 9.66 40.92
CA ALA A 664 10.31 10.35 39.69
C ALA A 664 9.80 9.38 38.59
N THR A 665 9.62 9.87 37.37
CA THR A 665 8.91 9.19 36.28
C THR A 665 9.80 9.06 35.04
N SER A 666 10.19 7.83 34.70
CA SER A 666 11.04 7.46 33.55
C SER A 666 10.31 6.46 32.64
N ILE A 667 9.46 6.98 31.74
CA ILE A 667 8.57 6.14 30.92
C ILE A 667 9.39 5.36 29.88
N GLY A 668 10.38 6.02 29.26
CA GLY A 668 11.28 5.38 28.31
C GLY A 668 12.04 4.17 28.90
N ASP A 669 12.48 4.26 30.15
CA ASP A 669 13.15 3.13 30.81
C ASP A 669 12.17 1.96 31.05
N GLY A 670 10.92 2.28 31.44
CA GLY A 670 9.85 1.28 31.55
C GLY A 670 9.59 0.53 30.24
N ILE A 671 9.55 1.24 29.11
CA ILE A 671 9.38 0.65 27.77
C ILE A 671 10.57 -0.24 27.41
N PHE A 672 11.79 0.24 27.67
CA PHE A 672 13.01 -0.52 27.38
C PHE A 672 13.02 -1.86 28.12
N GLU A 673 12.80 -1.83 29.43
CA GLU A 673 12.81 -3.04 30.26
C GLU A 673 11.62 -3.96 29.94
N GLY A 674 10.43 -3.39 29.69
CA GLY A 674 9.26 -4.14 29.29
C GLY A 674 9.45 -4.88 27.97
N ARG A 675 10.12 -4.26 26.99
CA ARG A 675 10.45 -4.92 25.72
C ARG A 675 11.51 -5.99 25.92
N ALA A 676 12.56 -5.73 26.69
CA ALA A 676 13.58 -6.72 27.01
C ALA A 676 12.99 -7.96 27.70
N LEU A 677 12.02 -7.76 28.61
CA LEU A 677 11.30 -8.84 29.28
C LEU A 677 10.46 -9.68 28.31
N LEU A 678 9.80 -9.05 27.34
CA LEU A 678 9.07 -9.76 26.29
C LEU A 678 10.01 -10.53 25.36
N ASP A 679 11.14 -9.95 25.00
CA ASP A 679 12.12 -10.57 24.10
C ASP A 679 12.75 -11.82 24.76
N ALA A 680 13.00 -11.75 26.06
CA ALA A 680 13.49 -12.88 26.86
C ALA A 680 12.43 -13.97 27.16
N ALA A 681 11.15 -13.71 26.90
CA ALA A 681 10.08 -14.66 27.17
C ALA A 681 10.12 -15.88 26.23
N PRO A 682 9.54 -17.03 26.65
CA PRO A 682 9.28 -18.18 25.77
C PRO A 682 8.57 -17.79 24.45
N PRO A 683 8.56 -18.66 23.43
CA PRO A 683 7.90 -18.33 22.16
C PRO A 683 6.37 -18.22 22.35
N TYR A 684 5.85 -17.02 22.11
CA TYR A 684 4.42 -16.68 22.00
C TYR A 684 4.17 -16.08 20.62
N ASP A 685 2.98 -16.30 20.05
CA ASP A 685 2.62 -15.80 18.71
C ASP A 685 2.49 -14.27 18.66
N VAL A 686 2.10 -13.66 19.77
CA VAL A 686 1.91 -12.21 19.92
C VAL A 686 2.61 -11.73 21.18
N LYS A 687 3.38 -10.65 21.09
CA LYS A 687 4.03 -9.99 22.23
C LYS A 687 3.54 -8.54 22.32
N SER A 688 2.81 -8.20 23.37
CA SER A 688 2.19 -6.88 23.58
C SER A 688 2.75 -6.18 24.80
N LEU A 689 2.96 -4.87 24.67
CA LEU A 689 3.46 -4.01 25.74
C LEU A 689 2.34 -3.07 26.17
N VAL A 690 2.02 -3.04 27.45
CA VAL A 690 0.98 -2.15 28.00
C VAL A 690 1.61 -1.23 29.03
N VAL A 691 1.73 0.05 28.69
CA VAL A 691 2.36 1.08 29.51
C VAL A 691 1.28 1.87 30.22
N LEU A 692 1.33 1.93 31.54
CA LEU A 692 0.52 2.87 32.33
C LEU A 692 1.42 3.92 32.96
N THR A 693 1.00 5.18 32.91
CA THR A 693 1.63 6.30 33.63
C THR A 693 0.58 7.27 34.16
N ASP A 694 0.89 7.97 35.25
CA ASP A 694 0.10 9.10 35.75
C ASP A 694 0.85 10.45 35.69
N GLY A 695 2.08 10.44 35.17
CA GLY A 695 3.04 11.52 35.36
C GLY A 695 3.65 12.05 34.07
N ILE A 696 4.36 13.17 34.23
CA ILE A 696 5.21 13.76 33.19
C ILE A 696 6.59 13.12 33.30
N GLU A 697 7.08 12.59 32.18
CA GLU A 697 8.46 12.10 32.07
C GLU A 697 9.47 13.18 32.50
N ASN A 698 10.22 12.90 33.56
CA ASN A 698 11.09 13.87 34.22
C ASN A 698 12.44 13.29 34.68
N SER A 699 12.68 12.01 34.40
CA SER A 699 13.96 11.33 34.57
C SER A 699 14.33 10.57 33.29
N PRO A 700 15.60 10.55 32.86
CA PRO A 700 16.07 9.62 31.84
C PRO A 700 15.88 8.17 32.29
N ARG A 701 15.69 7.21 31.38
CA ARG A 701 15.65 7.32 29.91
C ARG A 701 14.30 7.82 29.38
N ALA A 702 14.32 8.69 28.37
CA ALA A 702 13.12 9.27 27.80
C ALA A 702 12.47 8.38 26.72
N ILE A 703 11.18 8.57 26.42
CA ILE A 703 10.47 7.84 25.35
C ILE A 703 11.18 8.01 23.99
N SER A 704 11.75 9.19 23.71
CA SER A 704 12.51 9.45 22.49
C SER A 704 13.72 8.53 22.32
N ASP A 705 14.33 8.09 23.41
CA ASP A 705 15.52 7.25 23.40
C ASP A 705 15.20 5.77 23.09
N VAL A 706 13.92 5.41 23.08
CA VAL A 706 13.43 4.02 22.90
C VAL A 706 12.45 3.88 21.74
N ALA A 707 12.51 4.81 20.78
CA ALA A 707 11.63 4.81 19.61
C ALA A 707 11.67 3.48 18.83
N ALA A 708 12.84 2.81 18.75
CA ALA A 708 13.01 1.54 18.05
C ALA A 708 12.31 0.35 18.74
N GLN A 709 11.95 0.47 20.03
CA GLN A 709 11.27 -0.56 20.82
C GLN A 709 9.74 -0.44 20.76
N ILE A 710 9.21 0.57 20.07
CA ILE A 710 7.78 0.87 19.95
C ILE A 710 7.26 0.32 18.62
N ASN A 711 6.13 -0.40 18.66
CA ASN A 711 5.53 -1.01 17.47
C ASN A 711 4.00 -1.10 17.61
N GLU A 712 3.35 -1.81 16.69
CA GLU A 712 1.89 -1.92 16.60
C GLU A 712 1.22 -2.63 17.77
N ARG A 713 2.00 -3.26 18.64
CA ARG A 713 1.54 -3.95 19.84
C ARG A 713 1.90 -3.21 21.13
N THR A 714 2.21 -1.92 21.03
CA THR A 714 2.39 -1.06 22.20
C THR A 714 1.13 -0.24 22.49
N TYR A 715 0.58 -0.42 23.69
CA TYR A 715 -0.61 0.29 24.19
C TYR A 715 -0.22 1.20 25.35
N ALA A 716 -0.88 2.34 25.47
CA ALA A 716 -0.62 3.30 26.54
C ALA A 716 -1.93 3.73 27.23
N VAL A 717 -1.90 3.81 28.56
CA VAL A 717 -3.01 4.31 29.39
C VAL A 717 -2.48 5.43 30.28
N GLY A 718 -3.00 6.65 30.06
CA GLY A 718 -2.68 7.83 30.88
C GLY A 718 -3.72 8.02 32.00
N LEU A 719 -3.28 7.99 33.25
CA LEU A 719 -4.13 8.12 34.43
C LEU A 719 -4.07 9.54 35.01
N GLY A 720 -5.11 10.35 34.77
CA GLY A 720 -5.21 11.71 35.29
C GLY A 720 -5.50 12.77 34.23
N GLN A 721 -5.29 14.03 34.60
CA GLN A 721 -5.54 15.19 33.73
C GLN A 721 -4.43 15.33 32.67
N PRO A 722 -4.76 15.73 31.42
CA PRO A 722 -3.78 15.83 30.33
C PRO A 722 -2.56 16.69 30.64
N GLN A 723 -2.73 17.81 31.36
CA GLN A 723 -1.61 18.68 31.72
C GLN A 723 -0.60 18.05 32.71
N ASN A 724 -0.95 16.94 33.36
CA ASN A 724 -0.11 16.26 34.35
C ASN A 724 0.49 14.95 33.80
N ILE A 725 0.28 14.66 32.52
CA ILE A 725 0.72 13.42 31.86
C ILE A 725 1.46 13.80 30.57
N SER A 726 2.49 13.07 30.19
CA SER A 726 3.19 13.27 28.91
C SER A 726 2.37 12.83 27.68
N VAL A 727 1.13 13.33 27.51
CA VAL A 727 0.21 12.95 26.42
C VAL A 727 0.86 13.04 25.02
N PRO A 728 1.61 14.09 24.65
CA PRO A 728 2.25 14.15 23.35
C PRO A 728 3.28 13.02 23.15
N ALA A 729 4.04 12.69 24.20
CA ALA A 729 4.99 11.58 24.18
C ALA A 729 4.29 10.20 24.23
N LEU A 730 3.12 10.07 24.87
CA LEU A 730 2.35 8.84 24.83
C LEU A 730 1.64 8.63 23.48
N GLN A 731 1.32 9.72 22.78
CA GLN A 731 0.76 9.66 21.44
C GLN A 731 1.81 9.15 20.43
N THR A 732 3.10 9.51 20.58
CA THR A 732 4.16 8.94 19.72
C THR A 732 4.35 7.43 19.93
N ILE A 733 3.99 6.90 21.12
CA ILE A 733 4.01 5.47 21.41
C ILE A 733 2.93 4.72 20.62
N SER A 734 1.72 5.29 20.53
CA SER A 734 0.51 4.55 20.17
C SER A 734 -0.15 4.97 18.85
N GLY A 735 -0.02 6.25 18.46
CA GLY A 735 -0.76 6.86 17.35
C GLY A 735 -0.32 6.45 15.94
N ASN A 736 0.95 6.08 15.73
CA ASN A 736 1.47 5.78 14.39
C ASN A 736 1.58 4.28 14.08
N ASN A 737 1.35 3.41 15.07
CA ASN A 737 1.65 2.00 14.93
C ASN A 737 0.42 1.08 15.01
N GLY A 738 -0.79 1.55 15.35
CA GLY A 738 -1.98 0.68 15.44
C GLY A 738 -2.32 0.18 16.84
N GLY A 739 -1.53 0.58 17.84
CA GLY A 739 -1.97 0.69 19.23
C GLY A 739 -2.89 1.91 19.42
N TYR A 740 -3.26 2.22 20.66
CA TYR A 740 -4.01 3.45 20.96
C TYR A 740 -3.73 3.94 22.39
N LEU A 741 -3.82 5.26 22.56
CA LEU A 741 -3.74 5.95 23.85
C LEU A 741 -5.14 6.17 24.41
N LEU A 742 -5.34 5.80 25.68
CA LEU A 742 -6.54 6.14 26.44
C LEU A 742 -6.17 7.00 27.65
N VAL A 743 -6.74 8.21 27.73
CA VAL A 743 -6.50 9.16 28.83
C VAL A 743 -7.77 9.27 29.68
N THR A 744 -7.66 9.04 30.99
CA THR A 744 -8.85 9.01 31.87
C THR A 744 -9.45 10.39 32.14
N GLY A 745 -8.62 11.44 32.14
CA GLY A 745 -9.00 12.71 32.78
C GLY A 745 -9.12 12.55 34.30
N ALA A 746 -9.79 13.49 34.97
CA ALA A 746 -10.16 13.32 36.38
C ALA A 746 -11.16 12.16 36.57
N ILE A 747 -10.87 11.31 37.55
CA ILE A 747 -11.81 10.30 38.00
C ILE A 747 -12.70 10.92 39.07
N THR A 748 -13.99 10.65 38.96
CA THR A 748 -15.08 11.10 39.83
C THR A 748 -15.88 9.88 40.26
N THR A 749 -16.86 10.11 41.13
CA THR A 749 -17.79 9.07 41.60
C THR A 749 -18.57 8.42 40.44
N ASP A 750 -18.79 9.14 39.33
CA ASP A 750 -19.64 8.71 38.21
C ASP A 750 -18.88 7.94 37.13
N ASN A 751 -17.55 8.06 37.05
CA ASN A 751 -16.69 7.38 36.07
C ASN A 751 -15.58 6.55 36.73
N ARG A 752 -15.82 6.06 37.95
CA ARG A 752 -14.83 5.32 38.78
C ARG A 752 -14.21 4.07 38.13
N PHE A 753 -14.90 3.46 37.17
CA PHE A 753 -14.46 2.24 36.47
C PHE A 753 -13.65 2.51 35.19
N LEU A 754 -13.40 3.78 34.86
CA LEU A 754 -12.84 4.16 33.56
C LEU A 754 -11.47 3.52 33.30
N LEU A 755 -10.61 3.47 34.30
CA LEU A 755 -9.30 2.82 34.19
C LEU A 755 -9.44 1.32 33.90
N GLN A 756 -10.32 0.63 34.62
CA GLN A 756 -10.61 -0.79 34.41
C GLN A 756 -11.15 -1.04 33.00
N LYS A 757 -12.08 -0.20 32.51
CA LYS A 757 -12.61 -0.29 31.13
C LYS A 757 -11.51 -0.13 30.08
N TYR A 758 -10.56 0.77 30.29
CA TYR A 758 -9.46 0.98 29.36
C TYR A 758 -8.54 -0.24 29.29
N PHE A 759 -8.24 -0.86 30.42
CA PHE A 759 -7.52 -2.14 30.47
C PHE A 759 -8.28 -3.25 29.75
N LEU A 760 -9.60 -3.35 29.96
CA LEU A 760 -10.44 -4.32 29.25
C LEU A 760 -10.47 -4.09 27.74
N GLN A 761 -10.51 -2.84 27.28
CA GLN A 761 -10.43 -2.53 25.85
C GLN A 761 -9.06 -2.93 25.28
N VAL A 762 -7.97 -2.62 25.98
CA VAL A 762 -6.61 -3.05 25.60
C VAL A 762 -6.53 -4.56 25.49
N LEU A 763 -7.06 -5.28 26.47
CA LEU A 763 -7.13 -6.74 26.44
C LEU A 763 -7.97 -7.27 25.25
N ALA A 764 -9.09 -6.61 24.92
CA ALA A 764 -9.86 -6.94 23.72
C ALA A 764 -9.03 -6.75 22.44
N GLY A 765 -8.22 -5.68 22.36
CA GLY A 765 -7.28 -5.45 21.26
C GLY A 765 -6.20 -6.55 21.15
N ILE A 766 -5.64 -6.97 22.29
CA ILE A 766 -4.62 -8.05 22.36
C ILE A 766 -5.22 -9.40 21.95
N SER A 767 -6.42 -9.72 22.44
CA SER A 767 -7.11 -10.99 22.18
C SER A 767 -7.93 -11.00 20.89
N ASN A 768 -7.92 -9.91 20.12
CA ASN A 768 -8.71 -9.71 18.90
C ASN A 768 -10.22 -9.98 19.12
N ALA A 769 -10.75 -9.39 20.19
CA ALA A 769 -12.16 -9.34 20.53
C ALA A 769 -12.74 -7.94 20.25
N GLU A 770 -14.05 -7.89 20.09
CA GLU A 770 -14.79 -6.70 19.66
C GLU A 770 -15.73 -6.23 20.77
N VAL A 771 -15.68 -4.94 21.10
CA VAL A 771 -16.58 -4.39 22.13
C VAL A 771 -17.97 -4.18 21.51
N VAL A 772 -18.98 -4.78 22.14
CA VAL A 772 -20.38 -4.75 21.67
C VAL A 772 -21.18 -3.71 22.43
N LEU A 773 -20.95 -3.58 23.73
CA LEU A 773 -21.69 -2.69 24.62
C LEU A 773 -20.88 -2.39 25.89
N ASP A 774 -20.93 -1.14 26.35
CA ASP A 774 -20.29 -0.68 27.58
C ASP A 774 -21.14 0.38 28.33
N PRO A 775 -22.19 -0.02 29.09
CA PRO A 775 -23.02 0.87 29.89
C PRO A 775 -22.64 0.89 31.38
N ASP A 776 -22.89 2.03 32.04
CA ASP A 776 -22.74 2.24 33.48
C ASP A 776 -24.11 2.37 34.17
N GLY A 777 -24.18 2.06 35.46
CA GLY A 777 -25.39 2.28 36.26
C GLY A 777 -25.23 2.05 37.76
N GLU A 778 -26.32 2.24 38.50
CA GLU A 778 -26.37 2.03 39.95
C GLU A 778 -27.56 1.13 40.32
N LEU A 779 -27.29 0.01 40.98
CA LEU A 779 -28.32 -0.94 41.41
C LEU A 779 -28.96 -0.50 42.73
N SER A 780 -30.28 -0.36 42.72
CA SER A 780 -31.08 -0.13 43.93
C SER A 780 -31.65 -1.43 44.49
N VAL A 781 -31.86 -1.50 45.81
CA VAL A 781 -32.42 -2.70 46.47
C VAL A 781 -33.80 -3.04 45.90
N GLY A 782 -33.93 -4.26 45.36
CA GLY A 782 -35.18 -4.78 44.80
C GLY A 782 -35.42 -4.44 43.32
N ALA A 783 -34.59 -3.59 42.71
CA ALA A 783 -34.62 -3.30 41.29
C ALA A 783 -33.90 -4.41 40.49
N VAL A 784 -34.45 -4.77 39.32
CA VAL A 784 -33.82 -5.67 38.37
C VAL A 784 -33.48 -4.86 37.12
N HIS A 785 -32.19 -4.70 36.82
CA HIS A 785 -31.74 -4.07 35.59
C HIS A 785 -31.64 -5.15 34.51
N ARG A 786 -32.34 -4.94 33.39
CA ARG A 786 -32.34 -5.83 32.23
C ARG A 786 -31.69 -5.09 31.06
N ILE A 787 -30.40 -5.35 30.85
CA ILE A 787 -29.56 -4.61 29.91
C ILE A 787 -29.47 -5.39 28.59
N PRO A 788 -30.04 -4.90 27.49
CA PRO A 788 -29.99 -5.59 26.20
C PRO A 788 -28.63 -5.40 25.53
N PHE A 789 -28.09 -6.46 24.92
CA PHE A 789 -26.95 -6.38 24.01
C PHE A 789 -27.19 -7.26 22.77
N GLN A 790 -26.74 -6.79 21.61
CA GLN A 790 -27.02 -7.41 20.33
C GLN A 790 -25.87 -8.30 19.89
N LEU A 791 -26.13 -9.59 19.70
CA LEU A 791 -25.21 -10.52 19.05
C LEU A 791 -25.73 -10.90 17.67
N SER A 792 -24.80 -11.29 16.80
CA SER A 792 -25.02 -11.66 15.40
C SER A 792 -24.62 -13.12 15.15
N ASP A 793 -24.89 -13.61 13.95
CA ASP A 793 -24.43 -14.94 13.51
C ASP A 793 -22.91 -14.99 13.27
N GLY A 794 -22.27 -13.83 13.19
CA GLY A 794 -20.83 -13.66 13.10
C GLY A 794 -20.08 -13.79 14.43
N ASP A 795 -20.82 -13.81 15.54
CA ASP A 795 -20.24 -13.91 16.89
C ASP A 795 -20.13 -15.38 17.28
N SER A 796 -18.89 -15.85 17.44
CA SER A 796 -18.57 -17.23 17.81
C SER A 796 -18.34 -17.42 19.30
N GLY A 797 -18.24 -16.33 20.05
CA GLY A 797 -18.19 -16.33 21.50
C GLY A 797 -18.39 -14.95 22.10
N VAL A 798 -18.66 -14.90 23.40
CA VAL A 798 -18.92 -13.65 24.12
C VAL A 798 -18.36 -13.71 25.54
N ASP A 799 -17.74 -12.60 25.94
CA ASP A 799 -17.43 -12.29 27.34
C ASP A 799 -18.41 -11.23 27.83
N VAL A 800 -19.18 -11.53 28.88
CA VAL A 800 -20.08 -10.57 29.53
C VAL A 800 -19.52 -10.28 30.91
N VAL A 801 -18.93 -9.09 31.05
CA VAL A 801 -18.12 -8.68 32.21
C VAL A 801 -18.90 -7.66 33.03
N LEU A 802 -19.01 -7.92 34.33
CA LEU A 802 -19.60 -7.03 35.31
C LEU A 802 -18.50 -6.50 36.22
N LEU A 803 -18.23 -5.20 36.14
CA LEU A 803 -17.37 -4.49 37.08
C LEU A 803 -18.25 -3.91 38.19
N THR A 804 -17.95 -4.25 39.43
CA THR A 804 -18.66 -3.71 40.60
C THR A 804 -17.82 -3.90 41.85
N PRO A 805 -17.89 -3.04 42.87
CA PRO A 805 -17.04 -3.18 44.06
C PRO A 805 -17.37 -4.39 44.92
N ARG A 806 -18.53 -5.03 44.72
CA ARG A 806 -18.99 -6.21 45.46
C ARG A 806 -19.69 -7.22 44.55
N PRO A 807 -18.95 -7.94 43.70
CA PRO A 807 -19.54 -8.91 42.78
C PRO A 807 -20.28 -10.04 43.51
N GLU A 808 -19.87 -10.38 44.74
CA GLU A 808 -20.53 -11.35 45.61
C GLU A 808 -21.93 -10.93 46.10
N ALA A 809 -22.27 -9.64 45.94
CA ALA A 809 -23.55 -9.05 46.32
C ALA A 809 -24.47 -8.73 45.12
N VAL A 810 -24.09 -9.18 43.90
CA VAL A 810 -24.91 -9.05 42.70
C VAL A 810 -25.33 -10.41 42.16
N ASP A 811 -26.63 -10.60 41.98
CA ASP A 811 -27.17 -11.73 41.21
C ASP A 811 -27.10 -11.36 39.72
N PHE A 812 -26.06 -11.86 39.07
CA PHE A 812 -25.74 -11.63 37.67
C PHE A 812 -26.08 -12.88 36.85
N ARG A 813 -27.00 -12.73 35.89
CA ARG A 813 -27.45 -13.82 35.02
C ARG A 813 -27.58 -13.34 33.58
N LEU A 814 -27.53 -14.26 32.62
CA LEU A 814 -27.77 -13.95 31.21
C LEU A 814 -29.08 -14.55 30.73
N GLN A 815 -29.76 -13.85 29.82
CA GLN A 815 -30.95 -14.33 29.13
C GLN A 815 -30.68 -14.43 27.62
N THR A 816 -30.93 -15.61 27.04
CA THR A 816 -30.81 -15.84 25.59
C THR A 816 -31.94 -15.14 24.82
N PRO A 817 -31.81 -14.96 23.48
CA PRO A 817 -32.86 -14.35 22.67
C PRO A 817 -34.20 -15.10 22.72
N ASN A 818 -34.15 -16.41 22.95
CA ASN A 818 -35.34 -17.26 23.14
C ASN A 818 -35.87 -17.26 24.58
N GLY A 819 -35.31 -16.44 25.48
CA GLY A 819 -35.81 -16.21 26.84
C GLY A 819 -35.29 -17.19 27.90
N LEU A 820 -34.39 -18.11 27.55
CA LEU A 820 -33.79 -19.06 28.50
C LEU A 820 -32.72 -18.36 29.36
N LEU A 821 -32.56 -18.77 30.61
CA LEU A 821 -31.55 -18.21 31.51
C LEU A 821 -30.29 -19.07 31.59
N ILE A 822 -29.15 -18.38 31.68
CA ILE A 822 -27.85 -18.94 32.03
C ILE A 822 -27.48 -18.41 33.42
N GLU A 823 -27.43 -19.33 34.38
CA GLU A 823 -27.07 -19.05 35.78
C GLU A 823 -25.60 -19.42 36.04
N PRO A 824 -24.95 -18.83 37.06
CA PRO A 824 -23.55 -19.12 37.40
C PRO A 824 -23.24 -20.62 37.52
N TRP A 825 -24.08 -21.40 38.23
CA TRP A 825 -23.87 -22.85 38.40
C TRP A 825 -23.84 -23.60 37.06
N ARG A 826 -24.67 -23.18 36.10
CA ARG A 826 -24.77 -23.82 34.80
C ARG A 826 -23.54 -23.52 33.96
N ALA A 827 -23.13 -22.25 33.95
CA ALA A 827 -21.92 -21.84 33.24
C ALA A 827 -20.64 -22.48 33.83
N GLN A 828 -20.65 -22.90 35.09
CA GLN A 828 -19.57 -23.68 35.71
C GLN A 828 -19.61 -25.17 35.36
N ALA A 829 -20.78 -25.71 35.03
CA ALA A 829 -20.96 -27.13 34.71
C ALA A 829 -20.78 -27.46 33.21
N GLU A 830 -21.02 -26.50 32.32
CA GLU A 830 -20.97 -26.69 30.87
C GLU A 830 -19.56 -26.46 30.31
N PRO A 831 -18.96 -27.39 29.53
CA PRO A 831 -17.61 -27.22 28.98
C PRO A 831 -17.44 -26.00 28.07
N ALA A 832 -18.51 -25.57 27.41
CA ALA A 832 -18.55 -24.42 26.50
C ALA A 832 -18.77 -23.06 27.20
N MET A 833 -18.82 -23.04 28.53
CA MET A 833 -19.07 -21.84 29.33
C MET A 833 -18.08 -21.74 30.48
N ARG A 834 -17.86 -20.53 30.97
CA ARG A 834 -17.17 -20.24 32.23
C ARG A 834 -17.92 -19.14 32.96
N TYR A 835 -17.93 -19.22 34.29
CA TYR A 835 -18.30 -18.12 35.16
C TYR A 835 -17.25 -17.96 36.23
N VAL A 836 -16.62 -16.78 36.27
CA VAL A 836 -15.51 -16.46 37.17
C VAL A 836 -15.90 -15.23 37.99
N THR A 837 -15.47 -15.20 39.24
CA THR A 837 -15.65 -14.07 40.15
C THR A 837 -14.31 -13.77 40.81
N GLY A 838 -13.85 -12.54 40.65
CA GLY A 838 -12.61 -11.99 41.23
C GLY A 838 -12.93 -10.79 42.13
N ASP A 839 -11.90 -10.06 42.55
CA ASP A 839 -12.08 -8.82 43.30
C ASP A 839 -12.48 -7.68 42.35
N GLY A 840 -13.66 -7.11 42.55
CA GLY A 840 -14.19 -6.04 41.70
C GLY A 840 -14.80 -6.47 40.36
N VAL A 841 -14.79 -7.77 40.02
CA VAL A 841 -15.27 -8.29 38.72
C VAL A 841 -15.98 -9.65 38.82
N ALA A 842 -17.03 -9.84 38.01
CA ALA A 842 -17.59 -11.15 37.69
C ALA A 842 -17.85 -11.23 36.19
N TYR A 843 -17.59 -12.37 35.54
CA TYR A 843 -17.82 -12.49 34.11
C TYR A 843 -18.26 -13.87 33.66
N TYR A 844 -19.01 -13.89 32.56
CA TYR A 844 -19.28 -15.07 31.76
C TYR A 844 -18.36 -15.08 30.54
N ARG A 845 -17.83 -16.24 30.19
CA ARG A 845 -17.22 -16.50 28.87
C ARG A 845 -17.92 -17.68 28.22
N ILE A 846 -18.47 -17.49 27.03
CA ILE A 846 -19.39 -18.44 26.39
C ILE A 846 -19.03 -18.64 24.93
N THR A 847 -18.88 -19.90 24.51
CA THR A 847 -18.80 -20.29 23.10
C THR A 847 -20.20 -20.31 22.49
N LEU A 848 -20.36 -19.73 21.29
CA LEU A 848 -21.62 -19.64 20.56
C LEU A 848 -21.61 -20.52 19.30
N PRO A 849 -22.76 -21.08 18.88
CA PRO A 849 -24.07 -21.05 19.55
C PRO A 849 -24.12 -21.85 20.86
N VAL A 850 -24.91 -21.40 21.83
CA VAL A 850 -25.22 -22.22 23.02
C VAL A 850 -26.38 -23.17 22.76
N GLN A 851 -26.31 -24.37 23.37
CA GLN A 851 -27.40 -25.34 23.35
C GLN A 851 -27.89 -25.61 24.77
N LEU A 852 -28.86 -24.81 25.24
CA LEU A 852 -29.45 -25.00 26.58
C LEU A 852 -30.53 -26.09 26.62
N ARG A 853 -31.09 -26.44 25.46
CA ARG A 853 -32.01 -27.57 25.28
C ARG A 853 -31.63 -28.35 24.03
N PRO A 854 -31.75 -29.69 24.02
CA PRO A 854 -31.39 -30.49 22.85
C PRO A 854 -32.05 -30.00 21.57
N GLY A 855 -31.26 -29.79 20.52
CA GLY A 855 -31.72 -29.34 19.20
C GLY A 855 -32.11 -27.85 19.10
N ARG A 856 -31.94 -27.05 20.16
CA ARG A 856 -32.18 -25.60 20.13
C ARG A 856 -30.90 -24.81 20.41
N PHE A 857 -30.51 -24.00 19.44
CA PHE A 857 -29.28 -23.23 19.45
C PHE A 857 -29.59 -21.72 19.52
N ASP A 858 -28.96 -21.03 20.47
CA ASP A 858 -29.03 -19.58 20.64
C ASP A 858 -27.68 -18.95 20.28
N GLN A 859 -27.67 -17.99 19.35
CA GLN A 859 -26.47 -17.26 18.92
C GLN A 859 -26.84 -15.80 18.60
N ALA A 860 -27.41 -15.57 17.41
CA ALA A 860 -27.81 -14.24 16.96
C ALA A 860 -29.11 -13.78 17.62
N GLY A 861 -29.19 -12.50 17.99
CA GLY A 861 -30.37 -11.88 18.58
C GLY A 861 -30.04 -10.96 19.75
N THR A 862 -31.09 -10.45 20.39
CA THR A 862 -30.95 -9.59 21.57
C THR A 862 -30.84 -10.43 22.83
N TRP A 863 -29.66 -10.44 23.42
CA TRP A 863 -29.39 -11.04 24.71
C TRP A 863 -29.61 -10.00 25.81
N HIS A 864 -29.79 -10.46 27.05
CA HIS A 864 -29.90 -9.54 28.18
C HIS A 864 -29.00 -9.97 29.34
N ALA A 865 -28.28 -9.01 29.91
CA ALA A 865 -27.69 -9.15 31.25
C ALA A 865 -28.74 -8.73 32.29
N LEU A 866 -29.03 -9.61 33.23
CA LEU A 866 -29.94 -9.38 34.34
C LEU A 866 -29.13 -9.17 35.61
N LEU A 867 -29.31 -8.00 36.23
CA LEU A 867 -28.58 -7.59 37.43
C LEU A 867 -29.57 -7.20 38.53
N THR A 868 -29.41 -7.76 39.72
CA THR A 868 -30.11 -7.34 40.94
C THR A 868 -29.22 -7.51 42.16
N ILE A 869 -29.45 -6.73 43.22
CA ILE A 869 -28.77 -6.98 44.50
C ILE A 869 -29.24 -8.33 45.05
N GLY A 870 -28.29 -9.25 45.26
CA GLY A 870 -28.54 -10.63 45.62
C GLY A 870 -27.26 -11.47 45.55
N ARG A 871 -27.27 -12.67 46.12
CA ARG A 871 -26.11 -13.58 45.98
C ARG A 871 -26.15 -14.24 44.60
N PRO A 872 -24.99 -14.46 43.95
CA PRO A 872 -24.91 -15.27 42.74
C PRO A 872 -25.50 -16.67 42.93
N HIS A 873 -26.26 -17.16 41.94
CA HIS A 873 -26.88 -18.49 41.98
C HIS A 873 -25.91 -19.59 41.54
N THR A 874 -25.13 -20.10 42.50
CA THR A 874 -24.11 -21.14 42.29
C THR A 874 -24.57 -22.57 42.58
N GLY A 875 -25.86 -22.78 42.87
CA GLY A 875 -26.48 -24.10 43.05
C GLY A 875 -27.74 -24.28 42.21
N ARG A 876 -28.02 -25.52 41.81
CA ARG A 876 -29.20 -25.89 41.02
C ARG A 876 -30.49 -25.82 41.85
N THR A 877 -31.56 -25.24 41.29
CA THR A 877 -32.87 -25.17 41.95
C THR A 877 -33.67 -26.45 41.72
N PRO A 878 -34.14 -27.17 42.76
CA PRO A 878 -34.82 -28.47 42.59
C PRO A 878 -36.23 -28.40 41.98
N ASP A 879 -36.89 -27.24 42.04
CA ASP A 879 -38.34 -27.11 41.82
C ASP A 879 -38.77 -26.79 40.37
N ASP A 880 -37.83 -26.68 39.41
CA ASP A 880 -38.09 -26.42 37.98
C ASP A 880 -37.53 -27.56 37.10
N SER A 881 -38.20 -27.87 35.98
CA SER A 881 -37.81 -28.95 35.07
C SER A 881 -36.43 -28.75 34.45
N ASP A 882 -36.01 -27.49 34.28
CA ASP A 882 -34.69 -27.11 33.76
C ASP A 882 -33.68 -26.74 34.88
N GLY A 883 -34.10 -26.76 36.16
CA GLY A 883 -33.25 -26.46 37.32
C GLY A 883 -32.87 -24.99 37.54
N VAL A 884 -33.59 -24.07 36.90
CA VAL A 884 -33.32 -22.62 36.84
C VAL A 884 -34.28 -21.86 37.78
N ASP A 885 -33.82 -20.78 38.42
CA ASP A 885 -34.69 -19.91 39.22
C ASP A 885 -35.28 -18.75 38.39
N LEU A 886 -36.57 -18.82 38.04
CA LEU A 886 -37.23 -17.75 37.28
C LEU A 886 -37.61 -16.52 38.12
N SER A 887 -37.30 -16.48 39.42
CA SER A 887 -37.72 -15.38 40.31
C SER A 887 -37.17 -14.01 39.90
N ILE A 888 -35.96 -13.97 39.32
CA ILE A 888 -35.31 -12.74 38.85
C ILE A 888 -36.12 -12.03 37.75
N LEU A 889 -36.87 -12.78 36.92
CA LEU A 889 -37.68 -12.23 35.83
C LEU A 889 -38.96 -11.53 36.32
N ARG A 890 -39.41 -11.82 37.54
CA ARG A 890 -40.68 -11.31 38.07
C ARG A 890 -40.53 -9.98 38.82
N GLY A 891 -39.30 -9.62 39.21
CA GLY A 891 -39.06 -8.54 40.18
C GLY A 891 -39.70 -8.86 41.54
N ARG A 892 -39.09 -8.44 42.66
CA ARG A 892 -39.74 -8.64 43.98
C ARG A 892 -40.84 -7.59 44.23
N ALA A 893 -41.80 -7.48 43.32
CA ALA A 893 -43.05 -6.76 43.55
C ALA A 893 -44.22 -7.77 43.69
N ASN A 894 -44.68 -7.88 44.94
CA ASN A 894 -45.87 -8.57 45.44
C ASN A 894 -45.86 -10.11 45.53
N GLN A 895 -45.69 -10.57 46.77
CA GLN A 895 -46.23 -11.84 47.25
C GLN A 895 -47.76 -11.94 47.07
N PRO A 896 -48.31 -13.17 46.99
CA PRO A 896 -49.65 -13.42 46.45
C PRO A 896 -50.78 -13.26 47.49
N VAL A 897 -51.85 -12.56 47.11
CA VAL A 897 -53.17 -12.71 47.76
C VAL A 897 -54.03 -13.67 46.91
N ARG A 898 -54.71 -14.59 47.60
CA ARG A 898 -55.43 -15.77 47.07
C ARG A 898 -56.58 -15.46 46.07
N SER A 899 -56.54 -16.20 44.95
CA SER A 899 -57.60 -16.86 44.15
C SER A 899 -58.89 -16.13 43.70
N ALA A 900 -59.11 -16.12 42.37
CA ALA A 900 -60.41 -16.37 41.70
C ALA A 900 -60.20 -17.03 40.29
N PRO A 901 -61.14 -17.84 39.75
CA PRO A 901 -60.93 -18.69 38.56
C PRO A 901 -61.11 -17.98 37.21
N PRO A 902 -60.75 -18.62 36.07
CA PRO A 902 -60.27 -17.93 34.88
C PRO A 902 -61.37 -17.52 33.91
N ALA A 903 -61.21 -16.36 33.26
CA ALA A 903 -61.94 -15.98 32.06
C ALA A 903 -60.97 -15.75 30.90
N ARG A 904 -61.12 -16.63 29.90
CA ARG A 904 -60.75 -16.58 28.48
C ARG A 904 -59.73 -15.53 28.00
N ARG A 905 -58.63 -16.07 27.44
CA ARG A 905 -57.66 -15.39 26.56
C ARG A 905 -58.34 -14.72 25.35
N PRO A 906 -57.83 -13.55 24.96
CA PRO A 906 -57.30 -13.38 23.61
C PRO A 906 -55.81 -13.00 23.65
N PHE A 907 -55.16 -13.23 22.51
CA PHE A 907 -53.72 -13.15 22.26
C PHE A 907 -53.10 -11.79 22.67
N GLU A 908 -52.15 -11.81 23.60
CA GLU A 908 -51.24 -10.70 23.90
C GLU A 908 -50.02 -10.80 22.96
N PHE A 909 -50.13 -10.18 21.78
CA PHE A 909 -48.97 -9.82 20.94
C PHE A 909 -48.85 -8.29 20.76
N GLU A 910 -49.71 -7.50 21.42
CA GLU A 910 -49.79 -6.04 21.28
C GLU A 910 -49.75 -5.28 22.62
N ARG A 911 -49.03 -5.80 23.62
CA ARG A 911 -48.52 -4.97 24.73
C ARG A 911 -47.00 -5.03 24.74
N ALA A 912 -46.44 -4.58 23.62
CA ALA A 912 -45.08 -4.12 23.55
C ALA A 912 -45.11 -2.59 23.44
N PHE A 913 -44.03 -1.97 23.92
CA PHE A 913 -43.61 -0.59 23.62
C PHE A 913 -44.27 0.55 24.41
N GLU A 914 -43.87 0.66 25.68
CA GLU A 914 -43.37 1.91 26.26
C GLU A 914 -42.54 1.55 27.51
N VAL A 915 -41.61 2.42 27.90
CA VAL A 915 -40.58 2.26 28.96
C VAL A 915 -39.25 1.63 28.51
N ALA A 916 -38.51 2.38 27.68
CA ALA A 916 -37.06 2.56 27.80
C ALA A 916 -36.64 3.80 26.99
N ASN A 917 -37.22 4.94 27.32
CA ASN A 917 -36.73 6.28 26.95
C ASN A 917 -37.46 7.29 27.84
N GLU A 918 -37.14 7.31 29.13
CA GLU A 918 -37.35 8.50 29.96
C GLU A 918 -36.03 8.84 30.66
N PRO A 919 -35.63 10.13 30.72
CA PRO A 919 -34.55 10.56 31.59
C PRO A 919 -34.97 10.34 33.04
N ALA A 920 -34.03 9.92 33.87
CA ALA A 920 -34.24 9.76 35.31
C ALA A 920 -34.80 11.04 35.92
N GLY A 921 -36.12 11.08 36.14
CA GLY A 921 -36.82 12.17 36.79
C GLY A 921 -36.92 11.93 38.29
N GLY A 922 -36.30 12.82 39.07
CA GLY A 922 -36.58 13.03 40.49
C GLY A 922 -35.67 12.29 41.46
N GLU A 923 -34.56 12.93 41.84
CA GLU A 923 -33.78 12.60 43.03
C GLU A 923 -34.68 12.59 44.28
N GLN A 924 -34.73 11.45 44.97
CA GLN A 924 -34.92 11.43 46.42
C GLN A 924 -33.53 11.26 47.06
N PRO A 925 -33.04 12.24 47.85
CA PRO A 925 -31.73 12.14 48.47
C PRO A 925 -31.77 11.14 49.63
N GLY A 926 -30.96 10.07 49.57
CA GLY A 926 -30.63 9.29 50.78
C GLY A 926 -30.43 7.78 50.66
N ARG A 927 -30.56 7.14 49.49
CA ARG A 927 -30.22 5.71 49.32
C ARG A 927 -29.09 5.53 48.32
N ARG A 928 -27.86 5.31 48.80
CA ARG A 928 -26.71 4.87 47.99
C ARG A 928 -27.01 3.47 47.44
N GLY A 929 -27.11 3.32 46.12
CA GLY A 929 -27.14 2.03 45.45
C GLY A 929 -25.74 1.46 45.23
N LEU A 930 -25.66 0.28 44.63
CA LEU A 930 -24.40 -0.39 44.31
C LEU A 930 -24.01 -0.07 42.85
N PRO A 931 -22.92 0.68 42.61
CA PRO A 931 -22.50 1.05 41.26
C PRO A 931 -21.97 -0.17 40.50
N TYR A 932 -22.23 -0.20 39.20
CA TYR A 932 -21.71 -1.21 38.30
C TYR A 932 -21.38 -0.62 36.92
N SER A 933 -20.51 -1.32 36.21
CA SER A 933 -20.33 -1.19 34.76
C SER A 933 -20.45 -2.56 34.12
N LEU A 934 -21.14 -2.65 33.00
CA LEU A 934 -21.19 -3.86 32.19
C LEU A 934 -20.28 -3.66 30.96
N VAL A 935 -19.48 -4.64 30.59
CA VAL A 935 -18.69 -4.62 29.36
C VAL A 935 -18.93 -5.93 28.62
N VAL A 936 -19.33 -5.85 27.36
CA VAL A 936 -19.57 -7.02 26.52
C VAL A 936 -18.55 -7.06 25.41
N HIS A 937 -17.70 -8.09 25.40
CA HIS A 937 -16.80 -8.39 24.29
C HIS A 937 -17.31 -9.58 23.50
N SER A 938 -17.16 -9.54 22.18
CA SER A 938 -17.50 -10.66 21.29
C SER A 938 -16.27 -11.12 20.53
N TYR A 939 -16.11 -12.43 20.42
CA TYR A 939 -15.16 -13.05 19.50
C TYR A 939 -15.87 -13.20 18.15
N SER A 940 -15.76 -12.14 17.35
CA SER A 940 -16.54 -11.98 16.13
C SER A 940 -15.70 -12.11 14.87
N ASN A 941 -16.35 -12.45 13.75
CA ASN A 941 -15.84 -12.15 12.43
C ASN A 941 -16.18 -10.71 11.99
N VAL A 942 -17.10 -10.00 12.65
CA VAL A 942 -17.40 -8.58 12.37
C VAL A 942 -16.53 -7.68 13.23
N SER A 943 -15.66 -6.87 12.60
CA SER A 943 -14.68 -6.01 13.27
C SER A 943 -14.93 -4.53 13.01
N LEU A 944 -14.88 -3.71 14.07
CA LEU A 944 -14.84 -2.25 14.00
C LEU A 944 -13.48 -1.75 14.53
N ARG A 945 -12.62 -1.32 13.62
CA ARG A 945 -11.38 -0.63 13.97
C ARG A 945 -11.60 0.86 13.89
N SER A 946 -11.03 1.61 14.82
CA SER A 946 -11.04 3.07 14.75
C SER A 946 -9.81 3.69 15.40
N SER A 947 -9.41 4.84 14.89
CA SER A 947 -8.33 5.70 15.39
C SER A 947 -8.80 7.16 15.46
N ALA A 948 -8.11 7.94 16.30
CA ALA A 948 -8.28 9.38 16.39
C ALA A 948 -6.92 10.04 16.14
N ASP A 949 -6.85 10.79 15.05
CA ASP A 949 -5.64 11.48 14.61
C ASP A 949 -5.70 12.94 15.03
N GLN A 950 -4.75 13.33 15.90
CA GLN A 950 -4.65 14.66 16.48
C GLN A 950 -3.20 15.15 16.34
N ARG A 951 -3.00 16.26 15.61
CA ARG A 951 -1.66 16.85 15.35
C ARG A 951 -1.30 17.99 16.29
N SER A 952 -2.27 18.54 17.02
CA SER A 952 -2.10 19.63 17.97
C SER A 952 -2.94 19.36 19.21
N PHE A 953 -2.41 19.70 20.38
CA PHE A 953 -3.02 19.56 21.69
C PHE A 953 -3.49 20.91 22.25
N GLU A 954 -3.49 21.98 21.45
CA GLU A 954 -4.01 23.29 21.86
C GLU A 954 -5.51 23.47 21.60
N PRO A 955 -6.22 24.30 22.40
CA PRO A 955 -7.62 24.63 22.15
C PRO A 955 -7.85 25.18 20.74
N GLY A 956 -8.75 24.53 20.00
CA GLY A 956 -9.02 24.83 18.59
C GLY A 956 -8.46 23.81 17.60
N ALA A 957 -7.67 22.84 18.06
CA ALA A 957 -7.16 21.74 17.23
C ALA A 957 -8.30 20.91 16.61
N GLN A 958 -8.04 20.37 15.42
CA GLN A 958 -8.90 19.37 14.79
C GLN A 958 -8.47 17.95 15.15
N VAL A 959 -9.47 17.11 15.40
CA VAL A 959 -9.33 15.67 15.58
C VAL A 959 -10.08 14.98 14.45
N THR A 960 -9.39 14.13 13.70
CA THR A 960 -9.98 13.28 12.65
C THR A 960 -10.19 11.88 13.19
N ILE A 961 -11.39 11.34 13.06
CA ILE A 961 -11.74 9.98 13.44
C ILE A 961 -11.80 9.16 12.15
N ASN A 962 -11.01 8.10 12.10
CA ASN A 962 -11.03 7.10 11.03
C ASN A 962 -11.60 5.79 11.59
N ALA A 963 -12.43 5.11 10.81
CA ALA A 963 -13.01 3.83 11.19
C ALA A 963 -13.10 2.85 10.00
N THR A 964 -12.81 1.58 10.26
CA THR A 964 -12.91 0.49 9.28
C THR A 964 -13.86 -0.57 9.82
N LEU A 965 -14.89 -0.92 9.04
CA LEU A 965 -15.92 -1.89 9.40
C LEU A 965 -15.93 -3.06 8.40
N THR A 966 -15.62 -4.27 8.88
CA THR A 966 -15.50 -5.47 8.04
C THR A 966 -16.17 -6.69 8.67
N GLN A 967 -16.55 -7.67 7.85
CA GLN A 967 -16.93 -9.02 8.24
C GLN A 967 -15.96 -10.03 7.60
N SER A 968 -15.26 -10.82 8.42
CA SER A 968 -14.23 -11.79 8.02
C SER A 968 -13.11 -11.14 7.18
N GLY A 969 -12.83 -9.86 7.41
CA GLY A 969 -11.83 -9.06 6.69
C GLY A 969 -12.33 -8.40 5.39
N VAL A 970 -13.60 -8.58 5.02
CA VAL A 970 -14.21 -7.99 3.81
C VAL A 970 -15.19 -6.89 4.23
N PRO A 971 -15.34 -5.79 3.48
CA PRO A 971 -16.34 -4.75 3.77
C PRO A 971 -17.75 -5.32 4.01
N VAL A 972 -18.48 -4.71 4.94
CA VAL A 972 -19.85 -5.12 5.27
C VAL A 972 -20.83 -4.59 4.21
N ASP A 973 -21.74 -5.45 3.73
CA ASP A 973 -22.78 -5.10 2.76
C ASP A 973 -23.98 -4.35 3.40
N GLY A 974 -24.75 -3.63 2.59
CA GLY A 974 -26.08 -3.12 2.97
C GLY A 974 -26.07 -1.85 3.81
N ASP A 975 -25.35 -0.81 3.34
CA ASP A 975 -25.30 0.55 3.88
C ASP A 975 -25.14 0.61 5.41
N PRO A 976 -24.01 0.11 5.96
CA PRO A 976 -23.75 0.23 7.39
C PRO A 976 -23.62 1.70 7.80
N SER A 977 -24.00 2.00 9.04
CA SER A 977 -23.97 3.35 9.59
C SER A 977 -22.93 3.40 10.71
N VAL A 978 -21.99 4.33 10.59
CA VAL A 978 -20.93 4.59 11.56
C VAL A 978 -21.05 6.03 12.07
N TRP A 979 -20.99 6.22 13.38
CA TRP A 979 -21.05 7.53 14.02
C TRP A 979 -20.19 7.55 15.28
N ALA A 980 -19.86 8.73 15.79
CA ALA A 980 -19.14 8.91 17.04
C ALA A 980 -19.93 9.80 18.00
N ASP A 981 -20.15 9.32 19.22
CA ASP A 981 -20.66 10.13 20.33
C ASP A 981 -19.46 10.76 21.07
N VAL A 982 -19.26 12.06 20.87
CA VAL A 982 -18.17 12.85 21.45
C VAL A 982 -18.65 13.54 22.71
N THR A 983 -18.17 13.08 23.87
CA THR A 983 -18.37 13.75 25.15
C THR A 983 -17.24 14.75 25.39
N ARG A 984 -17.60 16.03 25.44
CA ARG A 984 -16.67 17.15 25.69
C ARG A 984 -16.26 17.22 27.17
N PRO A 985 -15.20 17.99 27.50
CA PRO A 985 -14.74 18.15 28.88
C PRO A 985 -15.79 18.69 29.87
N ASP A 986 -16.77 19.46 29.41
CA ASP A 986 -17.87 19.99 30.21
C ASP A 986 -19.04 19.00 30.41
N GLY A 987 -18.91 17.78 29.88
CA GLY A 987 -19.95 16.76 29.92
C GLY A 987 -21.00 16.89 28.81
N SER A 988 -20.93 17.91 27.94
CA SER A 988 -21.83 18.02 26.79
C SER A 988 -21.52 16.94 25.75
N LEU A 989 -22.58 16.37 25.15
CA LEU A 989 -22.48 15.30 24.17
C LEU A 989 -22.80 15.84 22.77
N ALA A 990 -22.00 15.48 21.78
CA ALA A 990 -22.21 15.77 20.37
C ALA A 990 -22.08 14.50 19.54
N THR A 991 -23.02 14.24 18.65
CA THR A 991 -22.97 13.10 17.74
C THR A 991 -22.41 13.54 16.38
N LEU A 992 -21.38 12.86 15.91
CA LEU A 992 -20.72 13.08 14.63
C LEU A 992 -20.98 11.88 13.72
N VAL A 993 -21.57 12.09 12.54
CA VAL A 993 -21.72 11.02 11.54
C VAL A 993 -20.40 10.85 10.81
N LEU A 994 -19.95 9.61 10.58
CA LEU A 994 -18.77 9.32 9.78
C LEU A 994 -19.20 8.94 8.36
N ASP A 995 -18.70 9.67 7.38
CA ASP A 995 -19.02 9.46 5.97
C ASP A 995 -18.13 8.37 5.38
N GLN A 996 -18.70 7.56 4.48
CA GLN A 996 -17.96 6.50 3.81
C GLN A 996 -17.02 7.09 2.74
N VAL A 997 -15.72 6.87 2.90
CA VAL A 997 -14.67 7.38 1.98
C VAL A 997 -14.20 6.31 0.99
N ALA A 998 -14.28 5.04 1.37
CA ALA A 998 -14.02 3.87 0.54
C ALA A 998 -14.85 2.67 1.02
N ALA A 999 -14.81 1.53 0.32
CA ALA A 999 -15.55 0.33 0.72
C ALA A 999 -15.15 -0.14 2.13
N GLY A 1000 -16.05 0.00 3.12
CA GLY A 1000 -15.77 -0.36 4.51
C GLY A 1000 -14.98 0.66 5.33
N GLU A 1001 -14.62 1.82 4.76
CA GLU A 1001 -13.84 2.87 5.43
C GLU A 1001 -14.67 4.15 5.62
N PHE A 1002 -14.60 4.71 6.83
CA PHE A 1002 -15.43 5.84 7.27
C PHE A 1002 -14.57 6.89 7.97
N ALA A 1003 -14.85 8.18 7.74
CA ALA A 1003 -14.10 9.27 8.37
C ALA A 1003 -15.00 10.47 8.73
N ALA A 1004 -14.62 11.20 9.78
CA ALA A 1004 -15.14 12.53 10.09
C ALA A 1004 -14.22 13.30 11.03
N SER A 1005 -14.36 14.63 11.08
CA SER A 1005 -13.52 15.50 11.93
C SER A 1005 -14.35 16.44 12.81
N PHE A 1006 -13.82 16.80 13.98
CA PHE A 1006 -14.42 17.81 14.86
C PHE A 1006 -13.35 18.70 15.52
N GLY A 1007 -13.76 19.90 15.93
CA GLY A 1007 -12.90 20.86 16.62
C GLY A 1007 -12.95 20.76 18.15
N THR A 1008 -11.82 21.00 18.80
CA THR A 1008 -11.64 20.87 20.26
C THR A 1008 -11.53 22.23 20.95
N THR A 1009 -12.65 22.93 21.12
CA THR A 1009 -12.66 24.33 21.61
C THR A 1009 -12.45 24.51 23.11
N LEU A 1010 -12.74 23.48 23.91
CA LEU A 1010 -12.56 23.47 25.37
C LEU A 1010 -11.32 22.67 25.76
N PRO A 1011 -10.51 23.14 26.74
CA PRO A 1011 -9.44 22.33 27.31
C PRO A 1011 -10.00 21.19 28.17
N GLY A 1012 -9.37 20.02 28.08
CA GLY A 1012 -9.69 18.81 28.82
C GLY A 1012 -9.62 17.56 27.92
N VAL A 1013 -10.18 16.45 28.42
CA VAL A 1013 -10.27 15.19 27.67
C VAL A 1013 -11.61 15.09 26.95
N TYR A 1014 -11.55 14.82 25.65
CA TYR A 1014 -12.70 14.44 24.83
C TYR A 1014 -12.78 12.92 24.78
N ARG A 1015 -13.91 12.37 25.22
CA ARG A 1015 -14.17 10.92 25.13
C ARG A 1015 -15.00 10.66 23.88
N ILE A 1016 -14.50 9.83 22.99
CA ILE A 1016 -15.07 9.59 21.67
C ILE A 1016 -15.53 8.13 21.63
N ARG A 1017 -16.83 7.88 21.61
CA ARG A 1017 -17.38 6.54 21.46
C ARG A 1017 -17.81 6.33 20.02
N VAL A 1018 -16.97 5.69 19.23
CA VAL A 1018 -17.28 5.30 17.84
C VAL A 1018 -18.21 4.09 17.88
N ARG A 1019 -19.28 4.13 17.10
CA ARG A 1019 -20.33 3.12 17.05
C ARG A 1019 -20.64 2.78 15.61
N ALA A 1020 -20.90 1.51 15.37
CA ALA A 1020 -21.35 1.02 14.08
C ALA A 1020 -22.58 0.15 14.26
N ARG A 1021 -23.51 0.25 13.29
CA ARG A 1021 -24.63 -0.69 13.13
C ARG A 1021 -24.71 -1.12 11.68
N GLY A 1022 -25.05 -2.38 11.46
CA GLY A 1022 -25.18 -2.93 10.12
C GLY A 1022 -25.88 -4.28 10.15
N ARG A 1023 -25.82 -4.98 9.02
CA ARG A 1023 -26.29 -6.36 8.89
C ARG A 1023 -25.15 -7.24 8.41
N THR A 1024 -25.08 -8.46 8.95
CA THR A 1024 -24.21 -9.51 8.41
C THR A 1024 -24.70 -9.94 7.02
N ARG A 1025 -23.89 -10.69 6.27
CA ARG A 1025 -24.25 -11.22 4.95
C ARG A 1025 -25.55 -12.04 4.92
N VAL A 1026 -25.88 -12.73 6.02
CA VAL A 1026 -27.16 -13.47 6.16
C VAL A 1026 -28.30 -12.60 6.68
N GLY A 1027 -28.11 -11.28 6.71
CA GLY A 1027 -29.12 -10.27 7.03
C GLY A 1027 -29.36 -10.03 8.51
N ARG A 1028 -28.53 -10.54 9.43
CA ARG A 1028 -28.74 -10.35 10.88
C ARG A 1028 -28.13 -9.03 11.36
N PRO A 1029 -28.85 -8.27 12.20
CA PRO A 1029 -28.33 -7.00 12.70
C PRO A 1029 -27.18 -7.21 13.69
N PHE A 1030 -26.20 -6.31 13.66
CA PHE A 1030 -25.12 -6.24 14.64
C PHE A 1030 -24.86 -4.79 15.09
N THR A 1031 -24.19 -4.64 16.22
CA THR A 1031 -23.66 -3.36 16.72
C THR A 1031 -22.21 -3.54 17.19
N ARG A 1032 -21.36 -2.53 16.98
CA ARG A 1032 -19.98 -2.49 17.48
C ARG A 1032 -19.69 -1.14 18.09
N GLU A 1033 -18.88 -1.11 19.14
CA GLU A 1033 -18.46 0.12 19.81
C GLU A 1033 -16.94 0.12 19.98
N ARG A 1034 -16.33 1.31 19.98
CA ARG A 1034 -14.92 1.50 20.29
C ARG A 1034 -14.71 2.86 20.93
N THR A 1035 -14.01 2.91 22.06
CA THR A 1035 -13.69 4.17 22.73
C THR A 1035 -12.31 4.65 22.33
N LEU A 1036 -12.23 5.94 22.00
CA LEU A 1036 -11.01 6.68 21.74
C LEU A 1036 -10.99 7.92 22.64
N THR A 1037 -9.83 8.51 22.83
CA THR A 1037 -9.68 9.78 23.56
C THR A 1037 -8.86 10.76 22.75
N ALA A 1038 -9.22 12.04 22.85
CA ALA A 1038 -8.41 13.16 22.42
C ALA A 1038 -8.23 14.11 23.60
N ALA A 1039 -7.10 14.80 23.69
CA ALA A 1039 -6.76 15.63 24.84
C ALA A 1039 -6.27 17.00 24.41
N VAL A 1040 -6.67 18.04 25.14
CA VAL A 1040 -6.36 19.42 24.78
C VAL A 1040 -6.11 20.26 26.02
N TRP A 1041 -5.04 21.05 26.03
CA TRP A 1041 -4.74 22.01 27.10
C TRP A 1041 -3.87 23.16 26.57
N ARG A 1042 -3.82 24.27 27.31
CA ARG A 1042 -2.98 25.41 26.90
C ARG A 1042 -1.50 25.04 27.03
N GLY A 1043 -0.72 25.26 25.97
CA GLY A 1043 0.68 24.85 25.90
C GLY A 1043 0.87 23.36 25.62
N GLY A 1044 -0.13 22.68 25.06
CA GLY A 1044 -0.02 21.24 24.75
C GLY A 1044 0.95 20.89 23.63
N ASP A 1045 1.28 21.85 22.78
CA ASP A 1045 2.23 21.68 21.66
C ASP A 1045 3.68 22.05 22.03
N THR A 1046 3.90 22.58 23.25
CA THR A 1046 5.27 22.85 23.71
C THR A 1046 5.89 21.58 24.30
N PRO A 1047 7.08 21.14 23.84
CA PRO A 1047 7.77 20.00 24.42
C PRO A 1047 8.00 20.27 25.91
N SER A 1048 7.68 19.31 26.77
CA SER A 1048 8.05 19.34 28.17
C SER A 1048 9.57 19.24 28.27
N VAL A 1049 10.26 20.38 28.20
CA VAL A 1049 11.65 20.48 28.64
C VAL A 1049 11.61 20.31 30.15
N PRO A 1050 12.32 19.33 30.75
CA PRO A 1050 12.35 19.22 32.20
C PRO A 1050 12.92 20.53 32.76
N PRO A 1051 12.23 21.20 33.70
CA PRO A 1051 12.88 22.26 34.44
C PRO A 1051 13.98 21.60 35.27
N VAL A 1052 15.24 21.87 34.92
CA VAL A 1052 16.34 21.72 35.86
C VAL A 1052 15.93 22.49 37.11
N SER A 1053 15.80 21.79 38.24
CA SER A 1053 15.16 22.33 39.44
C SER A 1053 15.82 23.65 39.89
N ASP A 1054 15.14 24.77 39.64
CA ASP A 1054 15.52 26.12 40.11
C ASP A 1054 15.64 26.21 41.64
N SER A 1055 15.07 25.27 42.39
CA SER A 1055 15.09 25.29 43.86
C SER A 1055 16.49 25.13 44.47
N PHE A 1056 17.40 24.41 43.82
CA PHE A 1056 18.78 24.26 44.31
C PHE A 1056 19.62 25.51 44.01
N CYS A 1057 19.41 26.13 42.85
CA CYS A 1057 20.03 27.40 42.47
C CYS A 1057 19.50 28.56 43.33
N GLU A 1058 18.21 28.61 43.65
CA GLU A 1058 17.63 29.57 44.59
C GLU A 1058 18.18 29.40 46.01
N TRP A 1059 18.33 28.15 46.49
CA TRP A 1059 18.92 27.89 47.80
C TRP A 1059 20.40 28.30 47.87
N LEU A 1060 21.21 27.95 46.87
CA LEU A 1060 22.63 28.33 46.78
C LEU A 1060 22.82 29.84 46.64
N SER A 1061 22.02 30.50 45.81
CA SER A 1061 22.08 31.95 45.65
C SER A 1061 21.67 32.70 46.93
N CYS A 1062 20.70 32.17 47.69
CA CYS A 1062 20.36 32.69 49.01
C CYS A 1062 21.50 32.48 50.03
N LEU A 1063 22.13 31.30 50.04
CA LEU A 1063 23.24 30.98 50.96
C LEU A 1063 24.44 31.92 50.78
N PHE A 1064 24.72 32.35 49.54
CA PHE A 1064 25.87 33.20 49.19
C PHE A 1064 25.53 34.68 49.03
N LYS A 1065 24.30 35.11 49.34
CA LYS A 1065 23.87 36.52 49.30
C LYS A 1065 24.58 37.33 50.39
N ASP A 1066 24.90 38.59 50.08
CA ASP A 1066 25.64 39.46 51.00
C ASP A 1066 24.87 39.65 52.31
N GLY A 1067 25.55 39.36 53.43
CA GLY A 1067 24.99 39.42 54.78
C GLY A 1067 24.44 38.10 55.35
N VAL A 1068 24.39 37.01 54.58
CA VAL A 1068 23.91 35.69 55.06
C VAL A 1068 25.03 34.88 55.72
N ILE A 1069 26.25 34.96 55.20
CA ILE A 1069 27.45 34.37 55.80
C ILE A 1069 28.21 35.47 56.54
N ASP A 1070 28.40 35.27 57.85
CA ASP A 1070 29.16 36.20 58.70
C ASP A 1070 30.63 36.32 58.27
N GLU A 1071 31.21 37.51 58.39
CA GLU A 1071 32.59 37.79 57.96
C GLU A 1071 33.62 36.88 58.66
N LYS A 1072 33.36 36.47 59.90
CA LYS A 1072 34.24 35.54 60.63
C LYS A 1072 34.26 34.14 60.03
N LEU A 1073 33.15 33.69 59.43
CA LEU A 1073 33.07 32.38 58.77
C LEU A 1073 33.79 32.43 57.41
N ILE A 1074 33.67 33.54 56.68
CA ILE A 1074 34.39 33.80 55.43
C ILE A 1074 35.91 33.75 55.66
N GLU A 1075 36.41 34.40 56.70
CA GLU A 1075 37.84 34.34 57.06
C GLU A 1075 38.29 32.92 57.44
N ARG A 1076 37.44 32.15 58.13
CA ARG A 1076 37.74 30.76 58.50
C ARG A 1076 37.82 29.84 57.30
N LEU A 1077 36.89 29.97 56.36
CA LEU A 1077 36.86 29.17 55.12
C LEU A 1077 38.04 29.51 54.21
N ARG A 1078 38.41 30.79 54.10
CA ARG A 1078 39.64 31.19 53.38
C ARG A 1078 40.91 30.60 54.02
N ARG A 1079 40.99 30.54 55.35
CA ARG A 1079 42.13 29.89 56.05
C ARG A 1079 42.16 28.37 55.86
N LEU A 1080 41.02 27.74 55.55
CA LEU A 1080 40.93 26.32 55.19
C LEU A 1080 41.19 26.05 53.70
N GLY A 1081 41.53 27.08 52.92
CA GLY A 1081 41.90 26.96 51.50
C GLY A 1081 40.75 27.12 50.52
N PHE A 1082 39.55 27.53 50.96
CA PHE A 1082 38.43 27.80 50.06
C PHE A 1082 38.51 29.21 49.47
N ASP A 1083 38.60 29.30 48.14
CA ASP A 1083 38.42 30.53 47.39
C ASP A 1083 36.94 30.76 47.10
N LEU A 1084 36.30 31.57 47.94
CA LEU A 1084 34.87 31.85 47.88
C LEU A 1084 34.48 32.71 46.66
N ASP A 1085 35.43 33.47 46.10
CA ASP A 1085 35.19 34.29 44.91
C ASP A 1085 35.26 33.42 43.64
N ALA A 1086 36.18 32.46 43.60
CA ALA A 1086 36.20 31.42 42.57
C ALA A 1086 34.97 30.50 42.65
N LEU A 1087 34.53 30.11 43.86
CA LEU A 1087 33.34 29.29 44.08
C LEU A 1087 32.07 29.99 43.57
N ARG A 1088 31.88 31.27 43.91
CA ARG A 1088 30.77 32.09 43.39
C ARG A 1088 30.80 32.20 41.86
N LYS A 1089 31.99 32.25 41.26
CA LYS A 1089 32.18 32.33 39.80
C LYS A 1089 31.90 30.99 39.10
N CYS A 1090 32.26 29.86 39.70
CA CYS A 1090 31.87 28.53 39.23
C CYS A 1090 30.35 28.34 39.28
N LEU A 1091 29.70 28.77 40.37
CA LEU A 1091 28.25 28.66 40.51
C LEU A 1091 27.50 29.44 39.43
N ARG A 1092 27.95 30.67 39.10
CA ARG A 1092 27.42 31.49 37.99
C ARG A 1092 27.65 30.91 36.59
N GLY A 1093 28.56 29.96 36.45
CA GLY A 1093 28.89 29.30 35.18
C GLY A 1093 28.11 28.01 34.94
N CYS A 1094 27.45 27.47 35.97
CA CYS A 1094 26.72 26.20 35.93
C CYS A 1094 25.20 26.37 35.66
N GLY A 1095 24.73 27.58 35.34
CA GLY A 1095 23.31 27.84 35.08
C GLY A 1095 22.48 28.14 36.34
N CYS A 1096 23.13 28.18 37.51
CA CYS A 1096 22.80 29.11 38.58
C CYS A 1096 23.66 30.40 38.40
#